data_AF-A0A7J7UCB2-F1
#
_entry.id   AF-A0A7J7UCB2-F1
#
_cell.length_a   1.000
_cell.length_b   1.000
_cell.length_c   1.000
_cell.angle_alpha   90.00
_cell.angle_beta   90.00
_cell.angle_gamma   90.00
#
_symmetry.space_group_name_H-M   'P 1'
#
loop_
_entity.id
_entity.type
_entity.pdbx_description
1 polymer ?
#
loop_
_entity_poly.entity_id
_entity_poly.type
_entity_poly.pdbx_seq_one_letter_code
_entity_poly.pdbx_strand_id
1 'polypeptide(L)'
;MESLIRYIKVIGGPPGREGLLVGLKNGQILKIFVDNLFAIVLLKQATAVRCLDMSASRKKLAVVDENDTCLVYDIHTKELLFQEPNANSVAWNTQCEDMLCFSGGGYLNIKASTFPVHQQKLQGFVVGYNGSKIFCLHAFSISAVEVPQSAPMYQYLERKMFKEAYQIACLGVTDTDWRELAMEALEGLEFETAKKAFIRVRDLRYLELINSIEERKKQGETNNDLFLADVFAYQGKFHEAAKLYKRSGHENLALDMYTDLRMFEYAKDFLGSGDPKETKMLITKQADWARNINEPKAAVEMYISAGEHVKAIEISGDHGWIDMLIDIARKLDKAEREPLLMCAHYFKKLDNPGYAAETYLKIGDLKSLVQLHVETQHWDEAFALGEKHPEFKEDIYMPYAQWLAENDRFEEAQKAFHKAGRQGEAVRVLEQLSNNAVVENRFNDAAYYYWMLSMQCLNIAQDPAQKDTMLNKFHHFQHLAELYHCYHAIHRYTEEPFSSHRPETLFNISRFLLHSLTKDTPLGISKVRTLFTLAKQSRALGAYKLARHAYDQLRGLYVPARFQKSIELDSLTVRSQPFHDNEELVPLCYRCSTNNPLLNNLGNVCINCRQPFVFSASSYEVLHLVEFYLEEGIIDEEAVSLIDLEAPRHKRENKWQEITGNNSQTLRLDETMNSMGDDDPFTAKLSFEQGGSEFVPVVVNRSVLRSMSRREVLIKRWPPPLQWQYFRSFLPDASITMCPSCFQMFHSEDYELLVLQHTHCPYCRRRIDDPSP
;
A
#
# COMPACT_ATOMS: atom_id res chain seq x y z
N MET A 1 48.67 102.06 6.07
CA MET A 1 48.64 101.04 4.99
C MET A 1 49.11 101.70 3.71
N GLU A 2 50.02 101.06 2.98
CA GLU A 2 50.71 101.64 1.79
C GLU A 2 49.85 101.64 0.51
N SER A 3 48.67 101.02 0.53
CA SER A 3 47.73 100.96 -0.59
C SER A 3 46.31 100.71 -0.09
N LEU A 4 45.31 100.95 -0.93
CA LEU A 4 43.89 100.73 -0.61
C LEU A 4 43.60 99.22 -0.49
N ILE A 5 42.83 98.84 0.53
CA ILE A 5 42.32 97.48 0.70
C ILE A 5 41.23 97.22 -0.33
N ARG A 6 41.34 96.13 -1.08
CA ARG A 6 40.38 95.73 -2.12
C ARG A 6 39.53 94.54 -1.70
N TYR A 7 40.08 93.63 -0.92
CA TYR A 7 39.36 92.45 -0.44
C TYR A 7 39.81 92.09 0.97
N ILE A 8 38.86 91.68 1.82
CA ILE A 8 39.09 91.22 3.19
C ILE A 8 38.33 89.91 3.39
N LYS A 9 39.01 88.89 3.90
CA LYS A 9 38.40 87.62 4.30
C LYS A 9 38.73 87.32 5.76
N VAL A 10 37.71 86.94 6.52
CA VAL A 10 37.89 86.43 7.89
C VAL A 10 38.31 84.96 7.80
N ILE A 11 39.47 84.61 8.38
CA ILE A 11 40.03 83.24 8.36
C ILE A 11 39.90 82.54 9.72
N GLY A 12 39.28 83.21 10.69
CA GLY A 12 39.06 82.73 12.06
C GLY A 12 40.34 82.55 12.87
N GLY A 13 40.21 81.99 14.07
CA GLY A 13 41.31 81.75 15.01
C GLY A 13 40.76 81.45 16.41
N PRO A 14 41.64 81.14 17.39
CA PRO A 14 41.19 81.03 18.77
C PRO A 14 40.65 82.38 19.27
N PRO A 15 39.74 82.40 20.26
CA PRO A 15 39.13 83.62 20.78
C PRO A 15 40.20 84.67 21.13
N GLY A 16 40.06 85.88 20.61
CA GLY A 16 41.03 86.97 20.80
C GLY A 16 42.24 86.97 19.86
N ARG A 17 42.48 85.90 19.09
CA ARG A 17 43.54 85.81 18.06
C ARG A 17 42.98 85.49 16.67
N GLU A 18 41.84 86.07 16.36
CA GLU A 18 41.20 85.87 15.06
C GLU A 18 42.05 86.49 13.96
N GLY A 19 42.16 85.80 12.82
CA GLY A 19 42.91 86.26 11.67
C GLY A 19 42.04 86.89 10.59
N LEU A 20 42.57 87.92 9.94
CA LEU A 20 42.07 88.54 8.73
C LEU A 20 43.09 88.39 7.62
N LEU A 21 42.61 88.08 6.42
CA LEU A 21 43.41 88.02 5.21
C LEU A 21 43.02 89.20 4.31
N VAL A 22 44.00 90.02 3.95
CA VAL A 22 43.77 91.33 3.33
C VAL A 22 44.55 91.42 2.02
N GLY A 23 43.85 91.74 0.93
CA GLY A 23 44.41 91.99 -0.39
C GLY A 23 44.42 93.47 -0.72
N LEU A 24 45.58 93.99 -1.11
CA LEU A 24 45.80 95.40 -1.43
C LEU A 24 45.81 95.65 -2.95
N LYS A 25 45.51 96.90 -3.36
CA LYS A 25 45.56 97.33 -4.77
C LYS A 25 46.96 97.27 -5.38
N ASN A 26 48.02 97.34 -4.58
CA ASN A 26 49.42 97.19 -5.02
C ASN A 26 49.88 95.72 -5.14
N GLY A 27 48.97 94.75 -5.00
CA GLY A 27 49.26 93.31 -5.10
C GLY A 27 49.80 92.65 -3.83
N GLN A 28 50.00 93.40 -2.73
CA GLN A 28 50.41 92.81 -1.45
C GLN A 28 49.25 92.08 -0.76
N ILE A 29 49.55 90.89 -0.22
CA ILE A 29 48.64 90.08 0.57
C ILE A 29 49.16 90.01 1.99
N LEU A 30 48.33 90.46 2.93
CA LEU A 30 48.67 90.59 4.34
C LEU A 30 47.78 89.67 5.18
N LYS A 31 48.37 89.10 6.23
CA LYS A 31 47.67 88.40 7.29
C LYS A 31 47.76 89.21 8.57
N ILE A 32 46.61 89.62 9.10
CA ILE A 32 46.48 90.46 10.29
C ILE A 32 45.84 89.61 11.38
N PHE A 33 46.35 89.67 12.60
CA PHE A 33 45.70 89.06 13.76
C PHE A 33 45.16 90.16 14.67
N VAL A 34 44.00 89.93 15.29
CA VAL A 34 43.37 90.93 16.18
C VAL A 34 44.23 91.26 17.41
N ASP A 35 45.02 90.31 17.91
CA ASP A 35 45.94 90.50 19.04
C ASP A 35 47.32 91.05 18.64
N ASN A 36 47.60 91.19 17.35
CA ASN A 36 48.91 91.60 16.85
C ASN A 36 48.85 92.97 16.15
N LEU A 37 49.69 93.89 16.61
CA LEU A 37 49.84 95.23 16.05
C LEU A 37 50.47 95.23 14.64
N PHE A 38 51.15 94.15 14.24
CA PHE A 38 51.87 94.07 12.98
C PHE A 38 51.19 93.13 11.97
N ALA A 39 51.02 93.62 10.74
CA ALA A 39 50.54 92.83 9.61
C ALA A 39 51.68 91.98 9.01
N ILE A 40 51.43 90.69 8.79
CA ILE A 40 52.40 89.76 8.22
C ILE A 40 52.21 89.73 6.70
N VAL A 41 53.23 90.08 5.92
CA VAL A 41 53.20 89.98 4.46
C VAL A 41 53.37 88.52 4.05
N LEU A 42 52.37 87.93 3.40
CA LEU A 42 52.45 86.55 2.89
C LEU A 42 53.08 86.50 1.50
N LEU A 43 52.56 87.31 0.58
CA LEU A 43 52.93 87.33 -0.84
C LEU A 43 52.78 88.75 -1.39
N LYS A 44 53.53 89.08 -2.45
CA LYS A 44 53.33 90.29 -3.25
C LYS A 44 53.23 89.90 -4.72
N GLN A 45 52.08 90.18 -5.33
CA GLN A 45 51.84 90.01 -6.76
C GLN A 45 52.14 91.30 -7.53
N ALA A 46 52.29 91.17 -8.85
CA ALA A 46 52.48 92.31 -9.74
C ALA A 46 51.17 93.09 -9.99
N THR A 47 50.03 92.39 -9.91
CA THR A 47 48.69 92.91 -10.23
C THR A 47 47.85 93.05 -8.96
N ALA A 48 46.79 93.86 -9.01
CA ALA A 48 45.96 94.12 -7.84
C ALA A 48 45.13 92.89 -7.47
N VAL A 49 44.94 92.65 -6.16
CA VAL A 49 44.19 91.49 -5.67
C VAL A 49 42.70 91.76 -5.67
N ARG A 50 41.94 91.01 -6.46
CA ARG A 50 40.48 91.14 -6.58
C ARG A 50 39.73 90.31 -5.53
N CYS A 51 40.11 89.05 -5.40
CA CYS A 51 39.54 88.10 -4.44
C CYS A 51 40.67 87.17 -3.98
N LEU A 52 40.58 86.66 -2.76
CA LEU A 52 41.57 85.73 -2.24
C LEU A 52 40.93 84.83 -1.19
N ASP A 53 41.47 83.62 -1.07
CA ASP A 53 41.08 82.68 -0.02
C ASP A 53 42.23 81.73 0.32
N MET A 54 42.15 81.11 1.49
CA MET A 54 43.20 80.24 2.02
C MET A 54 42.68 78.83 2.29
N SER A 55 43.52 77.82 2.07
CA SER A 55 43.16 76.42 2.29
C SER A 55 42.90 76.10 3.77
N ALA A 56 42.21 74.98 4.03
CA ALA A 56 41.79 74.57 5.38
C ALA A 56 42.96 74.43 6.36
N SER A 57 44.09 73.86 5.91
CA SER A 57 45.32 73.70 6.68
C SER A 57 46.24 74.94 6.65
N ARG A 58 45.82 76.00 5.94
CA ARG A 58 46.52 77.28 5.81
C ARG A 58 47.90 77.18 5.16
N LYS A 59 48.07 76.21 4.25
CA LYS A 59 49.31 75.98 3.49
C LYS A 59 49.26 76.56 2.08
N LYS A 60 48.08 76.66 1.48
CA LYS A 60 47.89 77.15 0.11
C LYS A 60 47.05 78.43 0.10
N LEU A 61 47.40 79.33 -0.80
CA LEU A 61 46.74 80.62 -1.00
C LEU A 61 46.24 80.71 -2.43
N ALA A 62 44.94 80.91 -2.62
CA ALA A 62 44.35 81.19 -3.91
C ALA A 62 44.07 82.69 -4.03
N VAL A 63 44.43 83.27 -5.18
CA VAL A 63 44.31 84.70 -5.44
C VAL A 63 43.78 84.91 -6.83
N VAL A 64 42.71 85.70 -6.94
CA VAL A 64 42.19 86.20 -8.21
C VAL A 64 42.72 87.60 -8.43
N ASP A 65 43.41 87.82 -9.54
CA ASP A 65 43.99 89.10 -9.89
C ASP A 65 43.04 90.02 -10.69
N GLU A 66 43.53 91.18 -11.11
CA GLU A 66 42.75 92.13 -11.94
C GLU A 66 42.54 91.68 -13.38
N ASN A 67 43.32 90.72 -13.87
CA ASN A 67 43.21 90.16 -15.23
C ASN A 67 42.24 88.97 -15.28
N ASP A 68 41.40 88.80 -14.25
CA ASP A 68 40.49 87.68 -14.07
C ASP A 68 41.20 86.31 -14.14
N THR A 69 42.40 86.20 -13.56
CA THR A 69 43.13 84.92 -13.44
C THR A 69 43.22 84.46 -11.98
N CYS A 70 42.93 83.17 -11.74
CA CYS A 70 43.09 82.53 -10.44
C CYS A 70 44.47 81.88 -10.34
N LEU A 71 45.29 82.37 -9.41
CA LEU A 71 46.66 81.95 -9.14
C LEU A 71 46.70 81.26 -7.78
N VAL A 72 47.25 80.04 -7.72
CA VAL A 72 47.37 79.28 -6.47
C VAL A 72 48.83 79.12 -6.09
N TYR A 73 49.18 79.53 -4.87
CA TYR A 73 50.53 79.48 -4.33
C TYR A 73 50.64 78.57 -3.11
N ASP A 74 51.80 77.97 -2.91
CA ASP A 74 52.21 77.44 -1.62
C ASP A 74 52.75 78.58 -0.74
N ILE A 75 52.26 78.71 0.48
CA ILE A 75 52.60 79.81 1.39
C ILE A 75 54.04 79.68 1.92
N HIS A 76 54.54 78.44 2.06
CA HIS A 76 55.87 78.19 2.61
C HIS A 76 56.95 78.37 1.54
N THR A 77 56.79 77.75 0.37
CA THR A 77 57.77 77.85 -0.71
C THR A 77 57.62 79.12 -1.56
N LYS A 78 56.44 79.75 -1.51
CA LYS A 78 56.04 80.89 -2.36
C LYS A 78 56.01 80.55 -3.85
N GLU A 79 56.01 79.26 -4.20
CA GLU A 79 55.93 78.79 -5.58
C GLU A 79 54.48 78.79 -6.08
N LEU A 80 54.31 79.10 -7.37
CA LEU A 80 53.02 79.02 -8.05
C LEU A 80 52.74 77.55 -8.40
N LEU A 81 51.65 76.99 -7.87
CA LEU A 81 51.24 75.61 -8.10
C LEU A 81 50.51 75.44 -9.44
N PHE A 82 49.52 76.30 -9.70
CA PHE A 82 48.80 76.35 -10.97
C PHE A 82 48.08 77.70 -11.16
N GLN A 83 47.67 77.96 -12.41
CA GLN A 83 46.89 79.13 -12.78
C GLN A 83 45.70 78.73 -13.66
N GLU A 84 44.56 79.41 -13.51
CA GLU A 84 43.35 79.21 -14.31
C GLU A 84 42.80 80.57 -14.79
N PRO A 85 42.46 80.72 -16.08
CA PRO A 85 41.89 81.95 -16.62
C PRO A 85 40.39 82.08 -16.33
N ASN A 86 39.84 83.28 -16.54
CA ASN A 86 38.40 83.59 -16.42
C ASN A 86 37.82 83.31 -15.02
N ALA A 87 38.49 83.81 -13.98
CA ALA A 87 38.06 83.72 -12.58
C ALA A 87 37.76 85.12 -12.02
N ASN A 88 36.58 85.30 -11.43
CA ASN A 88 36.15 86.54 -10.79
C ASN A 88 36.18 86.48 -9.26
N SER A 89 35.99 85.28 -8.70
CA SER A 89 36.01 84.99 -7.26
C SER A 89 36.43 83.55 -7.02
N VAL A 90 37.04 83.26 -5.87
CA VAL A 90 37.56 81.94 -5.49
C VAL A 90 37.21 81.61 -4.05
N ALA A 91 36.97 80.33 -3.75
CA ALA A 91 36.86 79.82 -2.39
C ALA A 91 37.45 78.40 -2.27
N TRP A 92 38.16 78.14 -1.18
CA TRP A 92 38.65 76.80 -0.82
C TRP A 92 37.58 75.98 -0.14
N ASN A 93 37.62 74.65 -0.34
CA ASN A 93 36.77 73.75 0.45
C ASN A 93 37.29 73.67 1.88
N THR A 94 36.42 73.94 2.85
CA THR A 94 36.77 73.88 4.27
C THR A 94 37.04 72.46 4.78
N GLN A 95 36.60 71.41 4.08
CA GLN A 95 36.75 70.01 4.47
C GLN A 95 37.85 69.27 3.67
N CYS A 96 38.27 69.80 2.52
CA CYS A 96 39.24 69.16 1.63
C CYS A 96 40.32 70.15 1.20
N GLU A 97 41.56 69.91 1.62
CA GLU A 97 42.70 70.82 1.44
C GLU A 97 43.04 71.11 -0.02
N ASP A 98 42.89 70.10 -0.88
CA ASP A 98 43.32 70.15 -2.26
C ASP A 98 42.21 70.55 -3.23
N MET A 99 41.08 71.05 -2.73
CA MET A 99 39.94 71.37 -3.58
C MET A 99 39.47 72.80 -3.41
N LEU A 100 39.32 73.48 -4.55
CA LEU A 100 38.80 74.85 -4.61
C LEU A 100 37.73 74.97 -5.68
N CYS A 101 36.92 76.02 -5.58
CA CYS A 101 36.04 76.44 -6.65
C CYS A 101 36.20 77.92 -6.95
N PHE A 102 36.00 78.29 -8.21
CA PHE A 102 36.03 79.67 -8.67
C PHE A 102 34.93 79.91 -9.70
N SER A 103 34.41 81.12 -9.77
CA SER A 103 33.39 81.50 -10.76
C SER A 103 33.90 82.57 -11.70
N GLY A 104 33.60 82.45 -12.99
CA GLY A 104 33.85 83.48 -13.99
C GLY A 104 33.33 83.05 -15.36
N GLY A 105 33.11 84.03 -16.25
CA GLY A 105 32.51 83.80 -17.57
C GLY A 105 31.10 83.18 -17.56
N GLY A 106 30.36 83.26 -16.43
CA GLY A 106 29.05 82.61 -16.28
C GLY A 106 29.09 81.11 -15.94
N TYR A 107 30.26 80.61 -15.55
CA TYR A 107 30.47 79.23 -15.12
C TYR A 107 31.03 79.17 -13.70
N LEU A 108 30.62 78.14 -12.97
CA LEU A 108 31.27 77.66 -11.75
C LEU A 108 32.27 76.58 -12.14
N ASN A 109 33.51 76.76 -11.72
CA ASN A 109 34.64 75.90 -11.99
C ASN A 109 35.08 75.25 -10.68
N ILE A 110 35.17 73.92 -10.66
CA ILE A 110 35.65 73.14 -9.51
C ILE A 110 36.94 72.46 -9.92
N LYS A 111 37.98 72.65 -9.10
CA LYS A 111 39.28 72.06 -9.34
C LYS A 111 39.74 71.31 -8.11
N ALA A 112 40.06 70.03 -8.30
CA ALA A 112 40.77 69.23 -7.32
C ALA A 112 42.23 69.10 -7.76
N SER A 113 43.16 69.51 -6.91
CA SER A 113 44.61 69.43 -7.11
C SER A 113 45.04 69.93 -8.51
N THR A 114 45.79 69.13 -9.25
CA THR A 114 46.29 69.41 -10.60
C THR A 114 45.40 68.84 -11.71
N PHE A 115 44.21 68.33 -11.38
CA PHE A 115 43.31 67.72 -12.34
C PHE A 115 42.58 68.76 -13.20
N PRO A 116 42.05 68.36 -14.37
CA PRO A 116 41.21 69.23 -15.20
C PRO A 116 40.00 69.76 -14.43
N VAL A 117 39.69 71.02 -14.69
CA VAL A 117 38.56 71.73 -14.07
C VAL A 117 37.22 71.13 -14.52
N HIS A 118 36.33 70.89 -13.57
CA HIS A 118 34.94 70.57 -13.85
C HIS A 118 34.09 71.83 -13.92
N GLN A 119 33.37 72.04 -15.02
CA GLN A 119 32.60 73.27 -15.27
C GLN A 119 31.09 73.01 -15.19
N GLN A 120 30.40 73.89 -14.47
CA GLN A 120 28.94 73.89 -14.38
C GLN A 120 28.41 75.30 -14.68
N LYS A 121 27.35 75.42 -15.49
CA LYS A 121 26.73 76.72 -15.76
C LYS A 121 26.08 77.26 -14.50
N LEU A 122 26.58 78.40 -14.02
CA LEU A 122 26.05 79.07 -12.85
C LEU A 122 26.39 80.55 -12.89
N GLN A 123 25.39 81.39 -12.64
CA GLN A 123 25.56 82.84 -12.58
C GLN A 123 25.76 83.28 -11.12
N GLY A 124 26.76 84.13 -10.89
CA GLY A 124 27.06 84.69 -9.57
C GLY A 124 28.52 84.58 -9.18
N PHE A 125 28.83 85.06 -7.98
CA PHE A 125 30.16 84.99 -7.36
C PHE A 125 30.18 83.91 -6.29
N VAL A 126 31.18 83.04 -6.32
CA VAL A 126 31.44 82.09 -5.23
C VAL A 126 31.91 82.86 -3.98
N VAL A 127 31.27 82.58 -2.84
CA VAL A 127 31.58 83.23 -1.56
C VAL A 127 32.13 82.25 -0.53
N GLY A 128 31.81 80.95 -0.68
CA GLY A 128 32.29 79.90 0.20
C GLY A 128 32.06 78.50 -0.37
N TYR A 129 32.84 77.54 0.11
CA TYR A 129 32.75 76.13 -0.26
C TYR A 129 32.93 75.25 0.98
N ASN A 130 31.93 74.44 1.31
CA ASN A 130 31.97 73.55 2.47
C ASN A 130 31.40 72.18 2.11
N GLY A 131 32.25 71.15 2.12
CA GLY A 131 31.84 69.78 1.78
C GLY A 131 31.35 69.71 0.33
N SER A 132 30.11 69.29 0.11
CA SER A 132 29.46 69.28 -1.21
C SER A 132 28.71 70.58 -1.56
N LYS A 133 28.68 71.58 -0.67
CA LYS A 133 27.88 72.81 -0.84
C LYS A 133 28.73 74.01 -1.22
N ILE A 134 28.42 74.61 -2.36
CA ILE A 134 29.02 75.86 -2.82
C ILE A 134 27.99 76.98 -2.63
N PHE A 135 28.41 78.08 -2.01
CA PHE A 135 27.58 79.25 -1.78
C PHE A 135 27.88 80.32 -2.82
N CYS A 136 26.89 80.65 -3.64
CA CYS A 136 27.00 81.61 -4.72
C CYS A 136 26.10 82.82 -4.45
N LEU A 137 26.66 84.02 -4.59
CA LEU A 137 25.93 85.28 -4.52
C LEU A 137 25.57 85.74 -5.94
N HIS A 138 24.28 85.84 -6.23
CA HIS A 138 23.77 86.41 -7.47
C HIS A 138 22.82 87.56 -7.16
N ALA A 139 23.13 88.76 -7.67
CA ALA A 139 22.45 90.02 -7.35
C ALA A 139 22.36 90.29 -5.83
N PHE A 140 21.22 89.97 -5.20
CA PHE A 140 20.96 90.17 -3.77
C PHE A 140 20.61 88.87 -3.02
N SER A 141 20.69 87.71 -3.69
CA SER A 141 20.36 86.40 -3.11
C SER A 141 21.57 85.48 -3.07
N ILE A 142 21.75 84.80 -1.93
CA ILE A 142 22.74 83.71 -1.79
C ILE A 142 22.01 82.40 -2.11
N SER A 143 22.50 81.67 -3.11
CA SER A 143 22.08 80.30 -3.41
C SER A 143 23.12 79.31 -2.90
N ALA A 144 22.65 78.22 -2.29
CA ALA A 144 23.48 77.07 -1.97
C ALA A 144 23.30 76.02 -3.06
N VAL A 145 24.38 75.70 -3.77
CA VAL A 145 24.40 74.71 -4.84
C VAL A 145 25.14 73.48 -4.34
N GLU A 146 24.43 72.35 -4.31
CA GLU A 146 25.02 71.04 -4.06
C GLU A 146 25.68 70.55 -5.35
N VAL A 147 26.97 70.26 -5.28
CA VAL A 147 27.73 69.76 -6.43
C VAL A 147 28.17 68.33 -6.15
N PRO A 148 27.81 67.37 -7.02
CA PRO A 148 28.26 65.99 -6.88
C PRO A 148 29.79 65.92 -7.05
N GLN A 149 30.46 65.24 -6.12
CA GLN A 149 31.91 65.11 -6.12
C GLN A 149 32.41 63.88 -6.91
N SER A 150 31.54 63.27 -7.72
CA SER A 150 31.83 62.06 -8.48
C SER A 150 32.94 62.29 -9.52
N ALA A 151 32.92 63.41 -10.26
CA ALA A 151 33.92 63.70 -11.28
C ALA A 151 35.34 63.84 -10.69
N PRO A 152 35.58 64.64 -9.63
CA PRO A 152 36.85 64.62 -8.92
C PRO A 152 37.22 63.22 -8.42
N MET A 153 36.29 62.47 -7.82
CA MET A 153 36.57 61.11 -7.33
C MET A 153 37.11 60.19 -8.44
N TYR A 154 36.48 60.17 -9.61
CA TYR A 154 36.92 59.36 -10.75
C TYR A 154 38.31 59.75 -11.25
N GLN A 155 38.66 61.04 -11.23
CA GLN A 155 40.01 61.50 -11.61
C GLN A 155 41.10 60.94 -10.69
N TYR A 156 40.82 60.78 -9.39
CA TYR A 156 41.74 60.14 -8.45
C TYR A 156 41.75 58.61 -8.62
N LEU A 157 40.61 58.00 -8.93
CA LEU A 157 40.50 56.56 -9.20
C LEU A 157 41.32 56.13 -10.43
N GLU A 158 41.25 56.88 -11.54
CA GLU A 158 42.02 56.60 -12.76
C GLU A 158 43.54 56.58 -12.51
N ARG A 159 44.02 57.35 -11.52
CA ARG A 159 45.42 57.37 -11.10
C ARG A 159 45.75 56.38 -9.99
N LYS A 160 44.80 55.52 -9.60
CA LYS A 160 44.90 54.54 -8.49
C LYS A 160 45.21 55.18 -7.14
N MET A 161 44.78 56.43 -6.93
CA MET A 161 44.93 57.17 -5.68
C MET A 161 43.70 56.94 -4.79
N PHE A 162 43.57 55.73 -4.26
CA PHE A 162 42.35 55.28 -3.57
C PHE A 162 42.06 56.04 -2.27
N LYS A 163 43.09 56.42 -1.50
CA LYS A 163 42.91 57.12 -0.21
C LYS A 163 42.34 58.51 -0.39
N GLU A 164 42.83 59.22 -1.41
CA GLU A 164 42.37 60.56 -1.77
C GLU A 164 40.97 60.50 -2.41
N ALA A 165 40.72 59.50 -3.26
CA ALA A 165 39.37 59.25 -3.80
C ALA A 165 38.35 58.99 -2.67
N TYR A 166 38.73 58.24 -1.64
CA TYR A 166 37.88 58.01 -0.46
C TYR A 166 37.58 59.29 0.33
N GLN A 167 38.57 60.18 0.49
CA GLN A 167 38.36 61.47 1.15
C GLN A 167 37.35 62.33 0.37
N ILE A 168 37.42 62.34 -0.96
CA ILE A 168 36.48 63.07 -1.82
C ILE A 168 35.10 62.43 -1.79
N ALA A 169 35.03 61.10 -1.82
CA ALA A 169 33.78 60.37 -1.69
C ALA A 169 33.04 60.70 -0.37
N CYS A 170 33.80 60.89 0.74
CA CYS A 170 33.24 61.32 2.02
C CYS A 170 32.55 62.69 1.98
N LEU A 171 32.91 63.58 1.04
CA LEU A 171 32.32 64.92 0.91
C LEU A 171 30.91 64.88 0.33
N GLY A 172 30.59 63.87 -0.47
CA GLY A 172 29.28 63.70 -1.10
C GLY A 172 29.37 63.15 -2.52
N VAL A 173 29.30 61.82 -2.62
CA VAL A 173 29.09 61.08 -3.87
C VAL A 173 27.90 60.14 -3.72
N THR A 174 27.40 59.62 -4.84
CA THR A 174 26.26 58.70 -4.84
C THR A 174 26.66 57.32 -4.30
N ASP A 175 25.68 56.51 -3.89
CA ASP A 175 25.94 55.13 -3.45
C ASP A 175 26.51 54.26 -4.58
N THR A 176 26.19 54.56 -5.84
CA THR A 176 26.80 53.91 -7.01
C THR A 176 28.27 54.25 -7.13
N ASP A 177 28.64 55.52 -6.96
CA ASP A 177 30.04 55.96 -6.97
C ASP A 177 30.85 55.31 -5.83
N TRP A 178 30.23 55.14 -4.65
CA TRP A 178 30.83 54.44 -3.52
C TRP A 178 31.10 52.96 -3.83
N ARG A 179 30.20 52.29 -4.56
CA ARG A 179 30.43 50.93 -5.05
C ARG A 179 31.59 50.88 -6.02
N GLU A 180 31.62 51.75 -7.03
CA GLU A 180 32.71 51.78 -8.01
C GLU A 180 34.07 52.03 -7.34
N LEU A 181 34.16 52.98 -6.40
CA LEU A 181 35.36 53.19 -5.58
C LEU A 181 35.76 51.92 -4.81
N ALA A 182 34.79 51.22 -4.22
CA ALA A 182 35.04 50.00 -3.47
C ALA A 182 35.55 48.87 -4.38
N MET A 183 34.96 48.71 -5.58
CA MET A 183 35.31 47.70 -6.58
C MET A 183 36.70 47.95 -7.15
N GLU A 184 36.98 49.18 -7.61
CA GLU A 184 38.29 49.56 -8.14
C GLU A 184 39.40 49.47 -7.09
N ALA A 185 39.12 49.84 -5.84
CA ALA A 185 40.07 49.65 -4.74
C ALA A 185 40.32 48.17 -4.44
N LEU A 186 39.28 47.31 -4.56
CA LEU A 186 39.39 45.87 -4.35
C LEU A 186 40.19 45.19 -5.47
N GLU A 187 39.92 45.53 -6.74
CA GLU A 187 40.70 45.08 -7.89
C GLU A 187 42.16 45.60 -7.83
N GLY A 188 42.35 46.81 -7.32
CA GLY A 188 43.64 47.41 -7.02
C GLY A 188 44.38 46.81 -5.82
N LEU A 189 43.80 45.82 -5.13
CA LEU A 189 44.31 45.15 -3.93
C LEU A 189 44.54 46.10 -2.71
N GLU A 190 43.86 47.25 -2.69
CA GLU A 190 43.84 48.20 -1.57
C GLU A 190 42.66 47.91 -0.64
N PHE A 191 42.80 46.84 0.15
CA PHE A 191 41.72 46.29 0.99
C PHE A 191 41.20 47.27 2.05
N GLU A 192 42.05 48.12 2.63
CA GLU A 192 41.65 49.10 3.66
C GLU A 192 40.63 50.11 3.16
N THR A 193 40.85 50.64 1.95
CA THR A 193 39.95 51.61 1.34
C THR A 193 38.67 50.92 0.85
N ALA A 194 38.81 49.75 0.22
CA ALA A 194 37.67 48.93 -0.20
C ALA A 194 36.76 48.57 0.99
N LYS A 195 37.33 48.12 2.11
CA LYS A 195 36.60 47.78 3.33
C LYS A 195 35.80 48.96 3.88
N LYS A 196 36.42 50.14 3.98
CA LYS A 196 35.73 51.36 4.43
C LYS A 196 34.60 51.77 3.49
N ALA A 197 34.79 51.61 2.17
CA ALA A 197 33.77 51.89 1.18
C ALA A 197 32.60 50.89 1.24
N PHE A 198 32.87 49.58 1.32
CA PHE A 198 31.84 48.54 1.44
C PHE A 198 31.07 48.59 2.77
N ILE A 199 31.70 48.99 3.88
CA ILE A 199 31.01 49.26 5.15
C ILE A 199 29.94 50.35 4.95
N ARG A 200 30.27 51.40 4.19
CA ARG A 200 29.35 52.50 3.93
C ARG A 200 28.21 52.09 3.00
N VAL A 201 28.51 51.32 1.95
CA VAL A 201 27.51 50.74 1.03
C VAL A 201 26.66 49.66 1.72
N ARG A 202 27.15 49.08 2.81
CA ARG A 202 26.57 47.94 3.55
C ARG A 202 26.52 46.65 2.72
N ASP A 203 27.51 46.43 1.88
CA ASP A 203 27.62 45.17 1.13
C ASP A 203 28.40 44.14 1.95
N LEU A 204 27.66 43.27 2.65
CA LEU A 204 28.23 42.25 3.53
C LEU A 204 29.05 41.20 2.76
N ARG A 205 28.69 40.90 1.51
CA ARG A 205 29.34 39.82 0.73
C ARG A 205 30.79 40.16 0.43
N TYR A 206 31.05 41.39 -0.02
CA TYR A 206 32.42 41.84 -0.28
C TYR A 206 33.21 42.05 1.01
N LEU A 207 32.56 42.36 2.14
CA LEU A 207 33.24 42.46 3.44
C LEU A 207 33.71 41.10 3.95
N GLU A 208 32.89 40.06 3.81
CA GLU A 208 33.29 38.68 4.11
C GLU A 208 34.45 38.23 3.22
N LEU A 209 34.38 38.53 1.92
CA LEU A 209 35.48 38.26 0.99
C LEU A 209 36.77 38.96 1.42
N ILE A 210 36.73 40.26 1.71
CA ILE A 210 37.91 41.04 2.13
C ILE A 210 38.49 40.47 3.43
N ASN A 211 37.65 40.14 4.43
CA ASN A 211 38.14 39.51 5.66
C ASN A 211 38.80 38.15 5.39
N SER A 212 38.22 37.32 4.51
CA SER A 212 38.81 36.02 4.13
C SER A 212 40.19 36.18 3.45
N ILE A 213 40.35 37.23 2.63
CA ILE A 213 41.62 37.54 1.95
C ILE A 213 42.64 38.08 2.96
N GLU A 214 42.23 38.98 3.86
CA GLU A 214 43.08 39.51 4.93
C GLU A 214 43.59 38.39 5.87
N GLU A 215 42.74 37.41 6.19
CA GLU A 215 43.13 36.24 7.00
C GLU A 215 44.12 35.34 6.26
N ARG A 216 43.86 35.01 4.99
CA ARG A 216 44.78 34.23 4.15
C ARG A 216 46.14 34.92 3.97
N LYS A 217 46.14 36.24 3.79
CA LYS A 217 47.36 37.05 3.73
C LYS A 217 48.15 37.02 5.04
N LYS A 218 47.47 37.00 6.21
CA LYS A 218 48.13 36.81 7.53
C LYS A 218 48.73 35.40 7.69
N GLN A 219 48.14 34.39 7.05
CA GLN A 219 48.64 33.01 7.04
C GLN A 219 49.82 32.79 6.08
N GLY A 220 50.24 33.81 5.32
CA GLY A 220 51.43 33.77 4.48
C GLY A 220 51.15 33.55 2.98
N GLU A 221 49.89 33.56 2.55
CA GLU A 221 49.54 33.46 1.14
C GLU A 221 49.75 34.80 0.42
N THR A 222 50.64 34.84 -0.57
CA THR A 222 51.03 36.08 -1.28
C THR A 222 50.67 36.07 -2.77
N ASN A 223 49.84 35.13 -3.22
CA ASN A 223 49.50 35.01 -4.63
C ASN A 223 48.42 36.02 -5.02
N ASN A 224 48.84 37.17 -5.56
CA ASN A 224 47.94 38.23 -6.00
C ASN A 224 46.95 37.77 -7.07
N ASP A 225 47.33 36.82 -7.93
CA ASP A 225 46.44 36.28 -8.97
C ASP A 225 45.28 35.48 -8.37
N LEU A 226 45.51 34.79 -7.25
CA LEU A 226 44.48 34.02 -6.56
C LEU A 226 43.46 34.94 -5.90
N PHE A 227 43.93 36.00 -5.22
CA PHE A 227 43.04 37.00 -4.63
C PHE A 227 42.21 37.72 -5.70
N LEU A 228 42.82 38.04 -6.84
CA LEU A 228 42.10 38.64 -7.96
C LEU A 228 41.08 37.67 -8.59
N ALA A 229 41.40 36.37 -8.64
CA ALA A 229 40.47 35.34 -9.08
C ALA A 229 39.22 35.28 -8.20
N ASP A 230 39.38 35.32 -6.87
CA ASP A 230 38.26 35.35 -5.93
C ASP A 230 37.42 36.62 -6.10
N VAL A 231 38.05 37.77 -6.32
CA VAL A 231 37.36 39.03 -6.59
C VAL A 231 36.52 38.93 -7.87
N PHE A 232 37.09 38.40 -8.96
CA PHE A 232 36.36 38.21 -10.22
C PHE A 232 35.25 37.17 -10.13
N ALA A 233 35.41 36.13 -9.29
CA ALA A 233 34.36 35.17 -9.01
C ALA A 233 33.15 35.86 -8.35
N TYR A 234 33.39 36.72 -7.35
CA TYR A 234 32.33 37.49 -6.69
C TYR A 234 31.69 38.55 -7.59
N GLN A 235 32.43 39.07 -8.58
CA GLN A 235 31.89 40.00 -9.59
C GLN A 235 31.00 39.35 -10.65
N GLY A 236 31.00 38.02 -10.75
CA GLY A 236 30.34 37.30 -11.84
C GLY A 236 31.18 37.18 -13.13
N LYS A 237 32.45 37.60 -13.11
CA LYS A 237 33.39 37.45 -14.24
C LYS A 237 34.03 36.05 -14.20
N PHE A 238 33.21 35.01 -14.24
CA PHE A 238 33.64 33.62 -13.96
C PHE A 238 34.70 33.09 -14.93
N HIS A 239 34.65 33.46 -16.21
CA HIS A 239 35.67 33.05 -17.18
C HIS A 239 37.05 33.66 -16.91
N GLU A 240 37.10 34.91 -16.44
CA GLU A 240 38.35 35.57 -16.09
C GLU A 240 38.90 35.00 -14.77
N ALA A 241 38.01 34.78 -13.80
CA ALA A 241 38.35 34.09 -12.55
C ALA A 241 38.94 32.70 -12.81
N ALA A 242 38.31 31.89 -13.65
CA ALA A 242 38.79 30.55 -13.99
C ALA A 242 40.16 30.55 -14.69
N LYS A 243 40.42 31.54 -15.56
CA LYS A 243 41.75 31.71 -16.19
C LYS A 243 42.81 32.05 -15.15
N LEU A 244 42.49 32.90 -14.18
CA LEU A 244 43.40 33.25 -13.08
C LEU A 244 43.62 32.05 -12.14
N TYR A 245 42.58 31.31 -11.77
CA TYR A 245 42.69 30.08 -10.98
C TYR A 245 43.60 29.05 -11.67
N LYS A 246 43.42 28.84 -12.98
CA LYS A 246 44.31 27.99 -13.79
C LYS A 246 45.76 28.48 -13.81
N ARG A 247 45.97 29.79 -13.99
CA ARG A 247 47.32 30.39 -13.97
C ARG A 247 47.98 30.25 -12.59
N SER A 248 47.19 30.29 -11.52
CA SER A 248 47.66 30.11 -10.14
C SER A 248 47.88 28.65 -9.74
N GLY A 249 47.54 27.68 -10.60
CA GLY A 249 47.68 26.24 -10.32
C GLY A 249 46.54 25.62 -9.51
N HIS A 250 45.44 26.36 -9.28
CA HIS A 250 44.29 25.93 -8.49
C HIS A 250 43.07 25.61 -9.37
N GLU A 251 43.20 24.63 -10.28
CA GLU A 251 42.11 24.23 -11.19
C GLU A 251 40.88 23.68 -10.44
N ASN A 252 41.08 23.05 -9.28
CA ASN A 252 40.00 22.55 -8.42
C ASN A 252 39.04 23.66 -7.97
N LEU A 253 39.55 24.86 -7.66
CA LEU A 253 38.71 26.01 -7.29
C LEU A 253 37.87 26.50 -8.47
N ALA A 254 38.42 26.45 -9.69
CA ALA A 254 37.65 26.77 -10.90
C ALA A 254 36.56 25.72 -11.18
N LEU A 255 36.87 24.44 -10.96
CA LEU A 255 35.92 23.34 -11.11
C LEU A 255 34.79 23.44 -10.09
N ASP A 256 35.10 23.70 -8.82
CA ASP A 256 34.10 23.90 -7.76
C ASP A 256 33.23 25.12 -8.07
N MET A 257 33.83 26.24 -8.46
CA MET A 257 33.10 27.45 -8.87
C MET A 257 32.11 27.16 -10.02
N TYR A 258 32.55 26.52 -11.10
CA TYR A 258 31.65 26.20 -12.22
C TYR A 258 30.59 25.16 -11.84
N THR A 259 30.92 24.21 -10.97
CA THR A 259 29.98 23.21 -10.48
C THR A 259 28.89 23.86 -9.63
N ASP A 260 29.25 24.76 -8.72
CA ASP A 260 28.31 25.49 -7.86
C ASP A 260 27.42 26.44 -8.67
N LEU A 261 27.96 27.06 -9.71
CA LEU A 261 27.23 27.91 -10.66
C LEU A 261 26.42 27.10 -11.69
N ARG A 262 26.49 25.76 -11.67
CA ARG A 262 25.80 24.84 -12.60
C ARG A 262 26.25 24.99 -14.05
N MET A 263 27.44 25.51 -14.26
CA MET A 263 28.10 25.67 -15.56
C MET A 263 28.88 24.40 -15.91
N PHE A 264 28.19 23.26 -15.99
CA PHE A 264 28.80 21.93 -16.12
C PHE A 264 29.58 21.73 -17.43
N GLU A 265 29.21 22.42 -18.50
CA GLU A 265 29.94 22.38 -19.77
C GLU A 265 31.35 22.93 -19.62
N TYR A 266 31.49 24.09 -18.96
CA TYR A 266 32.78 24.70 -18.70
C TYR A 266 33.55 23.96 -17.61
N ALA A 267 32.87 23.36 -16.62
CA ALA A 267 33.52 22.55 -15.59
C ALA A 267 34.29 21.33 -16.18
N LYS A 268 33.80 20.76 -17.28
CA LYS A 268 34.46 19.62 -17.96
C LYS A 268 35.86 19.96 -18.48
N ASP A 269 36.11 21.21 -18.87
CA ASP A 269 37.40 21.66 -19.38
C ASP A 269 38.49 21.76 -18.28
N PHE A 270 38.07 21.76 -17.01
CA PHE A 270 38.94 21.82 -15.83
C PHE A 270 39.05 20.47 -15.11
N LEU A 271 38.40 19.41 -15.64
CA LEU A 271 38.69 18.05 -15.20
C LEU A 271 40.09 17.67 -15.70
N GLY A 272 41.00 17.44 -14.76
CA GLY A 272 42.32 16.87 -15.08
C GLY A 272 42.12 15.62 -15.93
N SER A 273 42.83 15.53 -17.05
CA SER A 273 42.63 14.47 -18.05
C SER A 273 42.81 13.08 -17.44
N GLY A 274 41.72 12.44 -17.00
CA GLY A 274 41.68 11.01 -16.76
C GLY A 274 41.30 10.49 -15.37
N ASP A 275 40.72 11.28 -14.44
CA ASP A 275 40.17 10.72 -13.20
C ASP A 275 38.68 10.33 -13.33
N PRO A 276 38.34 9.02 -13.52
CA PRO A 276 36.96 8.57 -13.67
C PRO A 276 36.07 8.87 -12.45
N LYS A 277 36.66 9.02 -11.26
CA LYS A 277 35.91 9.35 -10.03
C LYS A 277 35.37 10.77 -10.04
N GLU A 278 36.16 11.76 -10.44
CA GLU A 278 35.73 13.16 -10.52
C GLU A 278 34.71 13.35 -11.64
N THR A 279 34.90 12.65 -12.76
CA THR A 279 33.91 12.60 -13.85
C THR A 279 32.58 12.01 -13.37
N LYS A 280 32.61 10.89 -12.62
CA LYS A 280 31.40 10.28 -12.02
C LYS A 280 30.70 11.26 -11.08
N MET A 281 31.44 11.93 -10.20
CA MET A 281 30.88 12.90 -9.25
C MET A 281 30.25 14.11 -9.95
N LEU A 282 30.87 14.62 -11.01
CA LEU A 282 30.30 15.73 -11.80
C LEU A 282 28.98 15.32 -12.47
N ILE A 283 28.93 14.13 -13.08
CA ILE A 283 27.71 13.62 -13.72
C ILE A 283 26.61 13.38 -12.67
N THR A 284 26.93 12.87 -11.49
CA THR A 284 25.93 12.73 -10.40
C THR A 284 25.39 14.08 -9.95
N LYS A 285 26.24 15.10 -9.78
CA LYS A 285 25.79 16.47 -9.44
C LYS A 285 24.95 17.09 -10.57
N GLN A 286 25.30 16.81 -11.82
CA GLN A 286 24.52 17.23 -12.99
C GLN A 286 23.13 16.55 -13.01
N ALA A 287 23.07 15.25 -12.68
CA ALA A 287 21.84 14.49 -12.57
C ALA A 287 20.95 14.99 -11.42
N ASP A 288 21.53 15.27 -10.24
CA ASP A 288 20.83 15.87 -9.09
C ASP A 288 20.22 17.24 -9.46
N TRP A 289 20.92 18.01 -10.28
CA TRP A 289 20.41 19.28 -10.80
C TRP A 289 19.26 19.10 -11.81
N ALA A 290 19.42 18.21 -12.79
CA ALA A 290 18.36 17.91 -13.77
C ALA A 290 17.08 17.43 -13.08
N ARG A 291 17.21 16.68 -11.99
CA ARG A 291 16.09 16.30 -11.10
C ARG A 291 15.40 17.53 -10.49
N ASN A 292 16.16 18.49 -9.98
CA ASN A 292 15.62 19.70 -9.35
C ASN A 292 14.94 20.67 -10.34
N ILE A 293 15.33 20.66 -11.62
CA ILE A 293 14.70 21.47 -12.68
C ILE A 293 13.42 20.81 -13.25
N ASN A 294 13.06 19.62 -12.77
CA ASN A 294 11.93 18.85 -13.27
C ASN A 294 12.14 18.39 -14.72
N GLU A 295 13.38 18.03 -15.07
CA GLU A 295 13.71 17.25 -16.27
C GLU A 295 14.11 15.80 -15.90
N PRO A 296 13.17 14.99 -15.39
CA PRO A 296 13.49 13.69 -14.79
C PRO A 296 14.05 12.67 -15.80
N LYS A 297 13.78 12.79 -17.11
CA LYS A 297 14.27 11.85 -18.12
C LYS A 297 15.77 12.01 -18.33
N ALA A 298 16.23 13.24 -18.49
CA ALA A 298 17.64 13.57 -18.60
C ALA A 298 18.40 13.19 -17.31
N ALA A 299 17.79 13.43 -16.14
CA ALA A 299 18.36 13.02 -14.86
C ALA A 299 18.56 11.49 -14.78
N VAL A 300 17.57 10.70 -15.20
CA VAL A 300 17.65 9.22 -15.22
C VAL A 300 18.76 8.74 -16.15
N GLU A 301 18.85 9.27 -17.37
CA GLU A 301 19.92 8.93 -18.32
C GLU A 301 21.31 9.27 -17.74
N MET A 302 21.43 10.42 -17.07
CA MET A 302 22.66 10.83 -16.40
C MET A 302 23.00 9.92 -15.21
N TYR A 303 22.04 9.53 -14.36
CA TYR A 303 22.28 8.58 -13.26
C TYR A 303 22.68 7.20 -13.78
N ILE A 304 22.07 6.72 -14.87
CA ILE A 304 22.46 5.46 -15.52
C ILE A 304 23.91 5.57 -16.02
N SER A 305 24.28 6.69 -16.66
CA SER A 305 25.65 6.90 -17.14
C SER A 305 26.67 7.03 -16.01
N ALA A 306 26.23 7.53 -14.85
CA ALA A 306 27.01 7.55 -13.62
C ALA A 306 27.05 6.19 -12.91
N GLY A 307 26.30 5.17 -13.31
CA GLY A 307 26.22 3.88 -12.61
C GLY A 307 25.50 3.95 -11.25
N GLU A 308 24.71 4.98 -11.00
CA GLU A 308 23.87 5.13 -9.81
C GLU A 308 22.45 4.61 -10.11
N HIS A 309 22.31 3.30 -10.26
CA HIS A 309 21.07 2.67 -10.72
C HIS A 309 19.89 2.83 -9.74
N VAL A 310 20.14 2.85 -8.43
CA VAL A 310 19.10 2.99 -7.40
C VAL A 310 18.29 4.29 -7.59
N LYS A 311 18.97 5.43 -7.68
CA LYS A 311 18.33 6.74 -7.88
C LYS A 311 17.58 6.82 -9.21
N ALA A 312 18.11 6.19 -10.26
CA ALA A 312 17.46 6.13 -11.56
C ALA A 312 16.13 5.34 -11.50
N ILE A 313 16.10 4.24 -10.75
CA ILE A 313 14.92 3.38 -10.56
C ILE A 313 13.86 4.11 -9.75
N GLU A 314 14.24 4.79 -8.65
CA GLU A 314 13.30 5.56 -7.83
C GLU A 314 12.56 6.62 -8.66
N ILE A 315 13.31 7.43 -9.42
CA ILE A 315 12.73 8.47 -10.27
C ILE A 315 11.83 7.86 -11.35
N SER A 316 12.30 6.80 -12.01
CA SER A 316 11.54 6.15 -13.08
C SER A 316 10.26 5.48 -12.55
N GLY A 317 10.32 4.89 -11.36
CA GLY A 317 9.21 4.24 -10.69
C GLY A 317 8.14 5.22 -10.21
N ASP A 318 8.55 6.36 -9.64
CA ASP A 318 7.61 7.39 -9.19
C ASP A 318 6.87 8.08 -10.35
N HIS A 319 7.50 8.18 -11.52
CA HIS A 319 6.89 8.74 -12.73
C HIS A 319 6.13 7.71 -13.59
N GLY A 320 6.22 6.42 -13.24
CA GLY A 320 5.56 5.34 -13.98
C GLY A 320 6.17 5.03 -15.35
N TRP A 321 7.48 5.26 -15.54
CA TRP A 321 8.15 5.00 -16.82
C TRP A 321 8.57 3.53 -16.95
N ILE A 322 7.63 2.70 -17.37
CA ILE A 322 7.80 1.25 -17.46
C ILE A 322 8.91 0.87 -18.45
N ASP A 323 8.98 1.51 -19.62
CA ASP A 323 10.00 1.19 -20.65
C ASP A 323 11.44 1.42 -20.13
N MET A 324 11.66 2.54 -19.43
CA MET A 324 12.95 2.85 -18.79
C MET A 324 13.31 1.84 -17.70
N LEU A 325 12.33 1.43 -16.88
CA LEU A 325 12.53 0.41 -15.85
C LEU A 325 12.87 -0.96 -16.46
N ILE A 326 12.26 -1.34 -17.59
CA ILE A 326 12.59 -2.57 -18.32
C ILE A 326 14.03 -2.51 -18.85
N ASP A 327 14.42 -1.38 -19.45
CA ASP A 327 15.79 -1.20 -19.95
C ASP A 327 16.83 -1.25 -18.83
N ILE A 328 16.54 -0.65 -17.68
CA ILE A 328 17.39 -0.72 -16.48
C ILE A 328 17.45 -2.18 -15.99
N ALA A 329 16.32 -2.85 -15.79
CA ALA A 329 16.26 -4.25 -15.31
C ALA A 329 16.99 -5.24 -16.24
N ARG A 330 16.99 -5.00 -17.55
CA ARG A 330 17.73 -5.81 -18.53
C ARG A 330 19.23 -5.55 -18.50
N LYS A 331 19.66 -4.29 -18.36
CA LYS A 331 21.07 -3.88 -18.30
C LYS A 331 21.76 -4.28 -16.99
N LEU A 332 21.02 -4.33 -15.88
CA LEU A 332 21.53 -4.74 -14.57
C LEU A 332 22.01 -6.20 -14.59
N ASP A 333 23.15 -6.44 -13.93
CA ASP A 333 23.70 -7.78 -13.78
C ASP A 333 22.99 -8.57 -12.67
N LYS A 334 23.07 -9.89 -12.72
CA LYS A 334 22.45 -10.78 -11.70
C LYS A 334 22.98 -10.56 -10.28
N ALA A 335 24.19 -9.99 -10.14
CA ALA A 335 24.80 -9.69 -8.85
C ALA A 335 24.18 -8.46 -8.17
N GLU A 336 23.54 -7.56 -8.92
CA GLU A 336 22.94 -6.32 -8.41
C GLU A 336 21.51 -6.57 -7.91
N ARG A 337 21.42 -7.39 -6.85
CA ARG A 337 20.13 -7.85 -6.29
C ARG A 337 19.25 -6.71 -5.78
N GLU A 338 19.84 -5.70 -5.13
CA GLU A 338 19.09 -4.58 -4.54
C GLU A 338 18.38 -3.72 -5.60
N PRO A 339 19.05 -3.21 -6.67
CA PRO A 339 18.38 -2.55 -7.78
C PRO A 339 17.30 -3.40 -8.46
N LEU A 340 17.54 -4.68 -8.68
CA LEU A 340 16.56 -5.57 -9.32
C LEU A 340 15.30 -5.78 -8.44
N LEU A 341 15.46 -5.91 -7.12
CA LEU A 341 14.33 -5.99 -6.19
C LEU A 341 13.50 -4.70 -6.18
N MET A 342 14.15 -3.53 -6.27
CA MET A 342 13.45 -2.26 -6.39
C MET A 342 12.66 -2.17 -7.69
N CYS A 343 13.23 -2.58 -8.83
CA CYS A 343 12.49 -2.68 -10.09
C CYS A 343 11.25 -3.57 -9.95
N ALA A 344 11.39 -4.76 -9.35
CA ALA A 344 10.27 -5.67 -9.13
C ALA A 344 9.18 -5.09 -8.23
N HIS A 345 9.56 -4.33 -7.18
CA HIS A 345 8.61 -3.61 -6.32
C HIS A 345 7.84 -2.54 -7.10
N TYR A 346 8.53 -1.74 -7.92
CA TYR A 346 7.87 -0.72 -8.75
C TYR A 346 6.98 -1.34 -9.84
N PHE A 347 7.38 -2.44 -10.46
CA PHE A 347 6.53 -3.18 -11.41
C PHE A 347 5.24 -3.69 -10.73
N LYS A 348 5.34 -4.16 -9.48
CA LYS A 348 4.17 -4.54 -8.67
C LYS A 348 3.27 -3.34 -8.35
N LYS A 349 3.85 -2.20 -7.96
CA LYS A 349 3.11 -0.96 -7.68
C LYS A 349 2.40 -0.38 -8.92
N LEU A 350 2.99 -0.56 -10.10
CA LEU A 350 2.47 -0.09 -11.38
C LEU A 350 1.55 -1.13 -12.07
N ASP A 351 1.11 -2.17 -11.38
CA ASP A 351 0.20 -3.21 -11.87
C ASP A 351 0.70 -3.96 -13.13
N ASN A 352 2.01 -4.21 -13.20
CA ASN A 352 2.65 -4.95 -14.29
C ASN A 352 3.33 -6.24 -13.77
N PRO A 353 2.55 -7.28 -13.43
CA PRO A 353 3.06 -8.48 -12.77
C PRO A 353 3.98 -9.33 -13.64
N GLY A 354 3.83 -9.30 -14.98
CA GLY A 354 4.68 -10.07 -15.89
C GLY A 354 6.16 -9.69 -15.83
N TYR A 355 6.46 -8.38 -15.79
CA TYR A 355 7.84 -7.89 -15.68
C TYR A 355 8.42 -8.08 -14.28
N ALA A 356 7.59 -7.99 -13.24
CA ALA A 356 8.00 -8.34 -11.88
C ALA A 356 8.38 -9.82 -11.79
N ALA A 357 7.59 -10.71 -12.42
CA ALA A 357 7.87 -12.14 -12.47
C ALA A 357 9.20 -12.44 -13.20
N GLU A 358 9.43 -11.84 -14.37
CA GLU A 358 10.70 -11.97 -15.11
C GLU A 358 11.90 -11.51 -14.25
N THR A 359 11.73 -10.42 -13.51
CA THR A 359 12.77 -9.86 -12.63
C THR A 359 13.07 -10.80 -11.45
N TYR A 360 12.05 -11.35 -10.78
CA TYR A 360 12.25 -12.33 -9.70
C TYR A 360 12.87 -13.64 -10.21
N LEU A 361 12.50 -14.08 -11.41
CA LEU A 361 13.12 -15.23 -12.08
C LEU A 361 14.60 -14.98 -12.38
N LYS A 362 14.96 -13.76 -12.81
CA LYS A 362 16.35 -13.35 -13.05
C LYS A 362 17.20 -13.34 -11.77
N ILE A 363 16.60 -12.94 -10.63
CA ILE A 363 17.24 -12.96 -9.30
C ILE A 363 17.32 -14.40 -8.72
N GLY A 364 16.43 -15.30 -9.16
CA GLY A 364 16.26 -16.63 -8.57
C GLY A 364 15.50 -16.63 -7.25
N ASP A 365 14.72 -15.57 -6.97
CA ASP A 365 13.90 -15.47 -5.75
C ASP A 365 12.50 -16.05 -5.98
N LEU A 366 12.41 -17.38 -5.86
CA LEU A 366 11.16 -18.13 -6.06
C LEU A 366 10.11 -17.80 -5.00
N LYS A 367 10.51 -17.40 -3.78
CA LYS A 367 9.58 -17.08 -2.71
C LYS A 367 8.79 -15.80 -3.01
N SER A 368 9.51 -14.74 -3.42
CA SER A 368 8.90 -13.48 -3.82
C SER A 368 8.04 -13.63 -5.09
N LEU A 369 8.44 -14.53 -6.00
CA LEU A 369 7.66 -14.88 -7.19
C LEU A 369 6.32 -15.56 -6.84
N VAL A 370 6.34 -16.55 -5.94
CA VAL A 370 5.11 -17.22 -5.48
C VAL A 370 4.16 -16.22 -4.82
N GLN A 371 4.68 -15.36 -3.94
CA GLN A 371 3.87 -14.32 -3.31
C GLN A 371 3.26 -13.35 -4.33
N LEU A 372 4.01 -12.97 -5.36
CA LEU A 372 3.49 -12.13 -6.45
C LEU A 372 2.31 -12.80 -7.18
N HIS A 373 2.43 -14.08 -7.56
CA HIS A 373 1.35 -14.80 -8.24
C HIS A 373 0.12 -14.99 -7.34
N VAL A 374 0.33 -15.26 -6.06
CA VAL A 374 -0.75 -15.38 -5.06
C VAL A 374 -1.50 -14.06 -4.90
N GLU A 375 -0.79 -12.94 -4.74
CA GLU A 375 -1.42 -11.63 -4.58
C GLU A 375 -2.16 -11.16 -5.84
N THR A 376 -1.62 -11.48 -7.02
CA THR A 376 -2.23 -11.15 -8.31
C THR A 376 -3.27 -12.17 -8.77
N GLN A 377 -3.56 -13.18 -7.94
CA GLN A 377 -4.55 -14.25 -8.19
C GLN A 377 -4.27 -15.08 -9.46
N HIS A 378 -3.01 -15.14 -9.92
CA HIS A 378 -2.58 -16.02 -11.02
C HIS A 378 -2.30 -17.42 -10.49
N TRP A 379 -3.36 -18.11 -10.07
CA TRP A 379 -3.27 -19.41 -9.40
C TRP A 379 -2.65 -20.52 -10.26
N ASP A 380 -2.88 -20.52 -11.58
CA ASP A 380 -2.34 -21.56 -12.49
C ASP A 380 -0.81 -21.57 -12.51
N GLU A 381 -0.20 -20.39 -12.57
CA GLU A 381 1.26 -20.23 -12.53
C GLU A 381 1.81 -20.55 -11.13
N ALA A 382 1.08 -20.16 -10.07
CA ALA A 382 1.42 -20.52 -8.70
C ALA A 382 1.39 -22.04 -8.49
N PHE A 383 0.37 -22.76 -8.99
CA PHE A 383 0.30 -24.21 -8.90
C PHE A 383 1.41 -24.90 -9.68
N ALA A 384 1.74 -24.41 -10.88
CA ALA A 384 2.88 -24.94 -11.65
C ALA A 384 4.22 -24.79 -10.90
N LEU A 385 4.40 -23.70 -10.13
CA LEU A 385 5.56 -23.51 -9.25
C LEU A 385 5.50 -24.44 -8.02
N GLY A 386 4.33 -24.57 -7.38
CA GLY A 386 4.13 -25.45 -6.21
C GLY A 386 4.23 -26.95 -6.52
N GLU A 387 3.98 -27.37 -7.75
CA GLU A 387 4.23 -28.75 -8.20
C GLU A 387 5.73 -29.02 -8.38
N LYS A 388 6.49 -28.05 -8.90
CA LYS A 388 7.96 -28.14 -9.04
C LYS A 388 8.69 -28.03 -7.70
N HIS A 389 8.15 -27.22 -6.78
CA HIS A 389 8.73 -26.93 -5.47
C HIS A 389 7.71 -27.20 -4.36
N PRO A 390 7.68 -28.43 -3.79
CA PRO A 390 6.71 -28.82 -2.76
C PRO A 390 6.73 -27.98 -1.48
N GLU A 391 7.84 -27.27 -1.22
CA GLU A 391 8.02 -26.38 -0.06
C GLU A 391 7.05 -25.19 -0.06
N PHE A 392 6.57 -24.74 -1.23
CA PHE A 392 5.62 -23.62 -1.33
C PHE A 392 4.15 -24.06 -1.39
N LYS A 393 3.85 -25.36 -1.26
CA LYS A 393 2.46 -25.84 -1.32
C LYS A 393 1.60 -25.21 -0.21
N GLU A 394 2.13 -25.09 1.00
CA GLU A 394 1.40 -24.43 2.09
C GLU A 394 1.13 -22.95 1.75
N ASP A 395 2.17 -22.23 1.30
CA ASP A 395 2.10 -20.79 0.96
C ASP A 395 1.13 -20.47 -0.20
N ILE A 396 0.88 -21.43 -1.09
CA ILE A 396 -0.05 -21.26 -2.23
C ILE A 396 -1.46 -21.71 -1.85
N TYR A 397 -1.60 -22.93 -1.31
CA TYR A 397 -2.92 -23.52 -1.08
C TYR A 397 -3.66 -22.87 0.09
N MET A 398 -2.96 -22.26 1.06
CA MET A 398 -3.61 -21.54 2.17
C MET A 398 -4.33 -20.27 1.69
N PRO A 399 -3.67 -19.28 1.03
CA PRO A 399 -4.36 -18.14 0.45
C PRO A 399 -5.40 -18.52 -0.60
N TYR A 400 -5.14 -19.57 -1.39
CA TYR A 400 -6.11 -20.07 -2.35
C TYR A 400 -7.38 -20.60 -1.68
N ALA A 401 -7.24 -21.36 -0.59
CA ALA A 401 -8.38 -21.86 0.17
C ALA A 401 -9.19 -20.73 0.82
N GLN A 402 -8.51 -19.68 1.31
CA GLN A 402 -9.18 -18.48 1.83
C GLN A 402 -9.93 -17.72 0.73
N TRP A 403 -9.29 -17.49 -0.43
CA TRP A 403 -9.93 -16.86 -1.58
C TRP A 403 -11.16 -17.67 -2.06
N LEU A 404 -11.06 -19.00 -2.10
CA LEU A 404 -12.20 -19.87 -2.45
C LEU A 404 -13.32 -19.77 -1.41
N ALA A 405 -12.98 -19.66 -0.12
CA ALA A 405 -13.97 -19.49 0.95
C ALA A 405 -14.66 -18.11 0.89
N GLU A 406 -13.93 -17.05 0.53
CA GLU A 406 -14.49 -15.71 0.32
C GLU A 406 -15.43 -15.65 -0.89
N ASN A 407 -15.22 -16.50 -1.89
CA ASN A 407 -16.06 -16.62 -3.08
C ASN A 407 -17.15 -17.70 -2.96
N ASP A 408 -17.53 -18.10 -1.75
CA ASP A 408 -18.55 -19.12 -1.45
C ASP A 408 -18.30 -20.52 -2.05
N ARG A 409 -17.08 -20.80 -2.54
CA ARG A 409 -16.67 -22.10 -3.10
C ARG A 409 -16.08 -22.99 -2.02
N PHE A 410 -16.87 -23.25 -0.98
CA PHE A 410 -16.41 -23.94 0.23
C PHE A 410 -15.92 -25.38 -0.01
N GLU A 411 -16.50 -26.11 -0.96
CA GLU A 411 -16.07 -27.47 -1.30
C GLU A 411 -14.64 -27.50 -1.84
N GLU A 412 -14.31 -26.54 -2.70
CA GLU A 412 -12.98 -26.42 -3.27
C GLU A 412 -11.99 -25.87 -2.25
N ALA A 413 -12.44 -24.91 -1.42
CA ALA A 413 -11.65 -24.38 -0.31
C ALA A 413 -11.23 -25.51 0.64
N GLN A 414 -12.15 -26.43 0.96
CA GLN A 414 -11.86 -27.59 1.80
C GLN A 414 -10.80 -28.51 1.15
N LYS A 415 -10.93 -28.80 -0.15
CA LYS A 415 -9.93 -29.58 -0.89
C LYS A 415 -8.56 -28.89 -0.88
N ALA A 416 -8.54 -27.57 -1.00
CA ALA A 416 -7.33 -26.76 -0.93
C ALA A 416 -6.69 -26.78 0.48
N PHE A 417 -7.47 -26.62 1.55
CA PHE A 417 -6.97 -26.76 2.93
C PHE A 417 -6.40 -28.15 3.22
N HIS A 418 -7.02 -29.19 2.66
CA HIS A 418 -6.50 -30.56 2.76
C HIS A 418 -5.14 -30.70 2.05
N LYS A 419 -5.01 -30.13 0.83
CA LYS A 419 -3.74 -30.08 0.08
C LYS A 419 -2.66 -29.25 0.78
N ALA A 420 -3.05 -28.26 1.59
CA ALA A 420 -2.15 -27.46 2.41
C ALA A 420 -1.68 -28.18 3.70
N GLY A 421 -2.20 -29.37 4.01
CA GLY A 421 -1.84 -30.13 5.22
C GLY A 421 -2.49 -29.62 6.52
N ARG A 422 -3.36 -28.59 6.46
CA ARG A 422 -4.05 -27.99 7.62
C ARG A 422 -5.45 -28.57 7.83
N GLN A 423 -5.51 -29.88 8.10
CA GLN A 423 -6.78 -30.61 8.26
C GLN A 423 -7.65 -30.07 9.42
N GLY A 424 -7.05 -29.66 10.54
CA GLY A 424 -7.79 -29.15 11.69
C GLY A 424 -8.50 -27.81 11.44
N GLU A 425 -7.89 -26.91 10.66
CA GLU A 425 -8.52 -25.64 10.28
C GLU A 425 -9.68 -25.89 9.31
N ALA A 426 -9.52 -26.84 8.37
CA ALA A 426 -10.58 -27.25 7.46
C ALA A 426 -11.83 -27.78 8.21
N VAL A 427 -11.62 -28.60 9.24
CA VAL A 427 -12.71 -29.12 10.10
C VAL A 427 -13.41 -27.98 10.83
N ARG A 428 -12.65 -27.04 11.43
CA ARG A 428 -13.23 -25.90 12.15
C ARG A 428 -14.06 -24.99 11.25
N VAL A 429 -13.56 -24.69 10.05
CA VAL A 429 -14.30 -23.91 9.05
C VAL A 429 -15.59 -24.63 8.67
N LEU A 430 -15.53 -25.94 8.41
CA LEU A 430 -16.70 -26.72 8.02
C LEU A 430 -17.72 -26.89 9.15
N GLU A 431 -17.29 -27.00 10.42
CA GLU A 431 -18.17 -26.95 11.59
C GLU A 431 -18.89 -25.60 11.70
N GLN A 432 -18.17 -24.49 11.49
CA GLN A 432 -18.75 -23.16 11.49
C GLN A 432 -19.75 -22.98 10.34
N LEU A 433 -19.42 -23.43 9.13
CA LEU A 433 -20.32 -23.41 7.97
C LEU A 433 -21.58 -24.25 8.23
N SER A 434 -21.44 -25.42 8.84
CA SER A 434 -22.57 -26.27 9.22
C SER A 434 -23.50 -25.55 10.19
N ASN A 435 -22.96 -24.94 11.24
CA ASN A 435 -23.75 -24.20 12.21
C ASN A 435 -24.41 -22.96 11.58
N ASN A 436 -23.70 -22.21 10.74
CA ASN A 436 -24.25 -21.06 10.02
C ASN A 436 -25.39 -21.49 9.08
N ALA A 437 -25.22 -22.58 8.33
CA ALA A 437 -26.25 -23.11 7.45
C ALA A 437 -27.53 -23.50 8.22
N VAL A 438 -27.39 -24.03 9.44
CA VAL A 438 -28.52 -24.31 10.33
C VAL A 438 -29.23 -23.02 10.78
N VAL A 439 -28.47 -21.99 11.17
CA VAL A 439 -29.03 -20.70 11.62
C VAL A 439 -29.72 -19.96 10.47
N GLU A 440 -29.18 -20.04 9.25
CA GLU A 440 -29.74 -19.47 8.03
C GLU A 440 -30.93 -20.28 7.46
N ASN A 441 -31.31 -21.39 8.10
CA ASN A 441 -32.35 -22.33 7.64
C ASN A 441 -32.03 -23.03 6.30
N ARG A 442 -30.76 -23.09 5.90
CA ARG A 442 -30.24 -23.82 4.74
C ARG A 442 -29.97 -25.29 5.10
N PHE A 443 -31.03 -26.01 5.48
CA PHE A 443 -30.91 -27.37 6.03
C PHE A 443 -30.35 -28.41 5.04
N ASN A 444 -30.54 -28.24 3.73
CA ASN A 444 -29.94 -29.11 2.73
C ASN A 444 -28.41 -28.97 2.68
N ASP A 445 -27.90 -27.75 2.86
CA ASP A 445 -26.45 -27.49 2.93
C ASP A 445 -25.88 -27.99 4.26
N ALA A 446 -26.60 -27.75 5.36
CA ALA A 446 -26.22 -28.28 6.66
C ALA A 446 -26.10 -29.82 6.64
N ALA A 447 -27.07 -30.51 6.04
CA ALA A 447 -27.03 -31.97 5.89
C ALA A 447 -25.77 -32.43 5.15
N TYR A 448 -25.46 -31.78 4.03
CA TYR A 448 -24.29 -32.07 3.22
C TYR A 448 -22.97 -31.79 3.97
N TYR A 449 -22.88 -30.65 4.68
CA TYR A 449 -21.69 -30.29 5.45
C TYR A 449 -21.45 -31.23 6.65
N TYR A 450 -22.49 -31.66 7.36
CA TYR A 450 -22.37 -32.67 8.40
C TYR A 450 -21.96 -34.04 7.83
N TRP A 451 -22.46 -34.41 6.65
CA TRP A 451 -21.98 -35.61 5.96
C TRP A 451 -20.48 -35.50 5.61
N MET A 452 -20.02 -34.37 5.08
CA MET A 452 -18.59 -34.12 4.82
C MET A 452 -17.74 -34.16 6.09
N LEU A 453 -18.22 -33.54 7.19
CA LEU A 453 -17.54 -33.59 8.49
C LEU A 453 -17.36 -35.02 8.98
N SER A 454 -18.39 -35.86 8.81
CA SER A 454 -18.28 -37.26 9.18
C SER A 454 -17.21 -37.97 8.34
N MET A 455 -17.15 -37.75 7.02
CA MET A 455 -16.11 -38.36 6.17
C MET A 455 -14.70 -37.90 6.59
N GLN A 456 -14.54 -36.64 6.98
CA GLN A 456 -13.28 -36.13 7.53
C GLN A 456 -12.91 -36.80 8.86
N CYS A 457 -13.87 -36.94 9.78
CA CYS A 457 -13.65 -37.67 11.03
C CYS A 457 -13.21 -39.11 10.74
N LEU A 458 -13.75 -39.76 9.72
CA LEU A 458 -13.36 -41.11 9.32
C LEU A 458 -11.92 -41.16 8.78
N ASN A 459 -11.51 -40.17 7.98
CA ASN A 459 -10.13 -40.05 7.50
C ASN A 459 -9.14 -39.81 8.66
N ILE A 460 -9.50 -38.97 9.62
CA ILE A 460 -8.66 -38.71 10.81
C ILE A 460 -8.62 -39.93 11.74
N ALA A 461 -9.72 -40.71 11.82
CA ALA A 461 -9.80 -41.93 12.62
C ALA A 461 -8.88 -43.06 12.13
N GLN A 462 -8.22 -42.91 10.98
CA GLN A 462 -7.14 -43.81 10.56
C GLN A 462 -5.93 -43.73 11.50
N ASP A 463 -5.73 -42.59 12.18
CA ASP A 463 -4.73 -42.46 13.23
C ASP A 463 -5.18 -43.22 14.50
N PRO A 464 -4.46 -44.26 14.94
CA PRO A 464 -4.84 -45.07 16.10
C PRO A 464 -4.97 -44.26 17.40
N ALA A 465 -4.32 -43.10 17.51
CA ALA A 465 -4.37 -42.29 18.73
C ALA A 465 -5.74 -41.61 18.97
N GLN A 466 -6.52 -41.33 17.91
CA GLN A 466 -7.78 -40.58 18.01
C GLN A 466 -9.01 -41.38 17.57
N LYS A 467 -8.81 -42.66 17.20
CA LYS A 467 -9.82 -43.54 16.58
C LYS A 467 -11.18 -43.51 17.28
N ASP A 468 -11.26 -43.85 18.56
CA ASP A 468 -12.55 -44.00 19.25
C ASP A 468 -13.31 -42.66 19.37
N THR A 469 -12.59 -41.57 19.61
CA THR A 469 -13.19 -40.23 19.70
C THR A 469 -13.76 -39.76 18.36
N MET A 470 -13.02 -40.01 17.27
CA MET A 470 -13.43 -39.60 15.93
C MET A 470 -14.53 -40.50 15.36
N LEU A 471 -14.57 -41.80 15.73
CA LEU A 471 -15.67 -42.70 15.37
C LEU A 471 -16.99 -42.30 16.06
N ASN A 472 -16.96 -41.89 17.32
CA ASN A 472 -18.15 -41.36 17.99
C ASN A 472 -18.65 -40.08 17.31
N LYS A 473 -17.74 -39.18 16.92
CA LYS A 473 -18.09 -37.97 16.14
C LYS A 473 -18.63 -38.31 14.75
N PHE A 474 -18.07 -39.32 14.08
CA PHE A 474 -18.56 -39.82 12.80
C PHE A 474 -20.04 -40.23 12.88
N HIS A 475 -20.40 -41.09 13.84
CA HIS A 475 -21.78 -41.54 14.01
C HIS A 475 -22.72 -40.38 14.37
N HIS A 476 -22.25 -39.45 15.22
CA HIS A 476 -23.02 -38.26 15.58
C HIS A 476 -23.29 -37.35 14.37
N PHE A 477 -22.27 -37.05 13.56
CA PHE A 477 -22.41 -36.20 12.37
C PHE A 477 -23.21 -36.87 11.25
N GLN A 478 -23.08 -38.20 11.07
CA GLN A 478 -23.95 -38.95 10.16
C GLN A 478 -25.42 -38.84 10.58
N HIS A 479 -25.71 -39.00 11.87
CA HIS A 479 -27.06 -38.86 12.37
C HIS A 479 -27.61 -37.43 12.15
N LEU A 480 -26.81 -36.39 12.44
CA LEU A 480 -27.20 -35.01 12.18
C LEU A 480 -27.45 -34.75 10.69
N ALA A 481 -26.61 -35.28 9.81
CA ALA A 481 -26.78 -35.16 8.36
C ALA A 481 -28.14 -35.73 7.90
N GLU A 482 -28.51 -36.93 8.38
CA GLU A 482 -29.80 -37.54 8.07
C GLU A 482 -30.97 -36.72 8.59
N LEU A 483 -30.88 -36.17 9.81
CA LEU A 483 -31.92 -35.35 10.41
C LEU A 483 -32.14 -34.02 9.67
N TYR A 484 -31.06 -33.32 9.29
CA TYR A 484 -31.19 -32.07 8.54
C TYR A 484 -31.67 -32.30 7.10
N HIS A 485 -31.28 -33.41 6.48
CA HIS A 485 -31.77 -33.81 5.14
C HIS A 485 -33.30 -34.02 5.17
N CYS A 486 -33.79 -34.78 6.15
CA CYS A 486 -35.22 -34.95 6.40
C CYS A 486 -35.92 -33.62 6.68
N TYR A 487 -35.37 -32.84 7.61
CA TYR A 487 -36.02 -31.62 8.07
C TYR A 487 -36.08 -30.54 6.99
N HIS A 488 -35.16 -30.55 6.02
CA HIS A 488 -35.23 -29.68 4.86
C HIS A 488 -36.57 -29.79 4.12
N ALA A 489 -37.07 -31.02 3.88
CA ALA A 489 -38.34 -31.24 3.20
C ALA A 489 -39.54 -30.70 4.01
N ILE A 490 -39.52 -30.88 5.34
CA ILE A 490 -40.55 -30.35 6.24
C ILE A 490 -40.50 -28.82 6.30
N HIS A 491 -39.30 -28.25 6.42
CA HIS A 491 -39.12 -26.81 6.46
C HIS A 491 -39.67 -26.16 5.18
N ARG A 492 -39.28 -26.68 4.00
CA ARG A 492 -39.81 -26.21 2.70
C ARG A 492 -41.32 -26.32 2.62
N TYR A 493 -41.91 -27.45 3.02
CA TYR A 493 -43.37 -27.62 3.03
C TYR A 493 -44.10 -26.58 3.91
N THR A 494 -43.48 -26.18 5.04
CA THR A 494 -44.11 -25.21 5.96
C THR A 494 -43.94 -23.75 5.54
N GLU A 495 -42.89 -23.42 4.80
CA GLU A 495 -42.62 -22.05 4.34
C GLU A 495 -43.18 -21.78 2.94
N GLU A 496 -43.03 -22.72 2.02
CA GLU A 496 -43.44 -22.59 0.63
C GLU A 496 -44.93 -22.93 0.45
N PRO A 497 -45.66 -22.21 -0.43
CA PRO A 497 -47.08 -22.45 -0.67
C PRO A 497 -47.37 -23.75 -1.43
N PHE A 498 -46.38 -24.31 -2.13
CA PHE A 498 -46.50 -25.53 -2.93
C PHE A 498 -45.46 -26.56 -2.50
N SER A 499 -45.86 -27.83 -2.47
CA SER A 499 -44.96 -28.95 -2.12
C SER A 499 -44.51 -29.67 -3.39
N SER A 500 -43.20 -29.88 -3.53
CA SER A 500 -42.64 -30.82 -4.52
C SER A 500 -42.73 -32.28 -4.08
N HIS A 501 -42.90 -32.53 -2.78
CA HIS A 501 -42.94 -33.89 -2.22
C HIS A 501 -44.37 -34.43 -2.14
N ARG A 502 -44.50 -35.75 -2.37
CA ARG A 502 -45.75 -36.49 -2.20
C ARG A 502 -46.19 -36.48 -0.72
N PRO A 503 -47.50 -36.48 -0.42
CA PRO A 503 -48.02 -36.53 0.95
C PRO A 503 -47.45 -37.68 1.79
N GLU A 504 -47.29 -38.86 1.19
CA GLU A 504 -46.74 -40.07 1.80
C GLU A 504 -45.28 -39.87 2.24
N THR A 505 -44.48 -39.22 1.39
CA THR A 505 -43.08 -38.87 1.71
C THR A 505 -43.01 -37.94 2.91
N LEU A 506 -43.80 -36.86 2.93
CA LEU A 506 -43.81 -35.93 4.07
C LEU A 506 -44.32 -36.58 5.35
N PHE A 507 -45.28 -37.50 5.24
CA PHE A 507 -45.78 -38.31 6.35
C PHE A 507 -44.67 -39.19 6.94
N ASN A 508 -43.95 -39.95 6.09
CA ASN A 508 -42.88 -40.85 6.52
C ASN A 508 -41.67 -40.09 7.07
N ILE A 509 -41.24 -39.00 6.44
CA ILE A 509 -40.18 -38.11 6.96
C ILE A 509 -40.57 -37.57 8.34
N SER A 510 -41.81 -37.10 8.52
CA SER A 510 -42.25 -36.56 9.80
C SER A 510 -42.27 -37.61 10.91
N ARG A 511 -42.61 -38.87 10.59
CA ARG A 511 -42.54 -40.01 11.53
C ARG A 511 -41.11 -40.35 11.90
N PHE A 512 -40.23 -40.48 10.90
CA PHE A 512 -38.81 -40.75 11.11
C PHE A 512 -38.18 -39.71 12.02
N LEU A 513 -38.41 -38.42 11.75
CA LEU A 513 -37.91 -37.33 12.58
C LEU A 513 -38.51 -37.40 14.00
N LEU A 514 -39.82 -37.60 14.15
CA LEU A 514 -40.43 -37.62 15.47
C LEU A 514 -39.87 -38.74 16.35
N HIS A 515 -39.62 -39.92 15.78
CA HIS A 515 -38.96 -41.02 16.48
C HIS A 515 -37.52 -40.68 16.89
N SER A 516 -36.76 -40.01 16.03
CA SER A 516 -35.38 -39.60 16.32
C SER A 516 -35.30 -38.44 17.33
N LEU A 517 -36.28 -37.53 17.34
CA LEU A 517 -36.35 -36.35 18.21
C LEU A 517 -36.85 -36.66 19.64
N THR A 518 -37.09 -37.93 19.97
CA THR A 518 -37.51 -38.38 21.30
C THR A 518 -36.41 -38.22 22.35
N LYS A 519 -35.14 -38.43 21.96
CA LYS A 519 -33.98 -38.35 22.86
C LYS A 519 -33.43 -36.92 22.92
N ASP A 520 -32.97 -36.39 21.79
CA ASP A 520 -32.35 -35.06 21.68
C ASP A 520 -32.95 -34.30 20.50
N THR A 521 -33.03 -32.97 20.62
CA THR A 521 -33.44 -32.07 19.53
C THR A 521 -32.24 -31.29 19.02
N PRO A 522 -31.75 -31.56 17.79
CA PRO A 522 -30.71 -30.75 17.17
C PRO A 522 -31.14 -29.30 16.98
N LEU A 523 -30.15 -28.41 16.91
CA LEU A 523 -30.35 -26.98 16.68
C LEU A 523 -31.13 -26.75 15.37
N GLY A 524 -32.03 -25.76 15.33
CA GLY A 524 -32.79 -25.41 14.11
C GLY A 524 -33.95 -26.34 13.75
N ILE A 525 -33.99 -27.59 14.23
CA ILE A 525 -35.10 -28.52 13.98
C ILE A 525 -36.29 -28.18 14.89
N SER A 526 -37.41 -27.79 14.30
CA SER A 526 -38.65 -27.45 15.02
C SER A 526 -39.57 -28.66 15.16
N LYS A 527 -39.71 -29.16 16.40
CA LYS A 527 -40.72 -30.18 16.76
C LYS A 527 -42.15 -29.76 16.37
N VAL A 528 -42.48 -28.47 16.47
CA VAL A 528 -43.80 -27.93 16.12
C VAL A 528 -44.06 -28.07 14.62
N ARG A 529 -43.09 -27.72 13.77
CA ARG A 529 -43.23 -27.85 12.31
C ARG A 529 -43.41 -29.32 11.92
N THR A 530 -42.58 -30.21 12.47
CA THR A 530 -42.65 -31.67 12.22
C THR A 530 -43.99 -32.27 12.66
N LEU A 531 -44.51 -31.87 13.83
CA LEU A 531 -45.81 -32.35 14.31
C LEU A 531 -46.98 -31.76 13.51
N PHE A 532 -46.86 -30.50 13.08
CA PHE A 532 -47.86 -29.85 12.23
C PHE A 532 -47.95 -30.51 10.85
N THR A 533 -46.80 -30.80 10.22
CA THR A 533 -46.77 -31.54 8.96
C THR A 533 -47.31 -32.94 9.13
N LEU A 534 -46.90 -33.66 10.18
CA LEU A 534 -47.43 -34.98 10.48
C LEU A 534 -48.95 -34.97 10.62
N ALA A 535 -49.51 -34.04 11.42
CA ALA A 535 -50.94 -33.98 11.67
C ALA A 535 -51.75 -33.70 10.40
N LYS A 536 -51.28 -32.76 9.57
CA LYS A 536 -51.95 -32.39 8.31
C LYS A 536 -51.90 -33.50 7.27
N GLN A 537 -50.74 -34.15 7.09
CA GLN A 537 -50.60 -35.27 6.15
C GLN A 537 -51.31 -36.53 6.66
N SER A 538 -51.29 -36.79 7.97
CA SER A 538 -52.05 -37.88 8.57
C SER A 538 -53.56 -37.72 8.30
N ARG A 539 -54.09 -36.50 8.40
CA ARG A 539 -55.50 -36.24 8.02
C ARG A 539 -55.75 -36.49 6.53
N ALA A 540 -54.84 -36.07 5.65
CA ALA A 540 -54.99 -36.23 4.20
C ALA A 540 -54.97 -37.71 3.77
N LEU A 541 -54.14 -38.53 4.43
CA LEU A 541 -53.96 -39.96 4.11
C LEU A 541 -54.93 -40.89 4.88
N GLY A 542 -55.83 -40.35 5.71
CA GLY A 542 -56.81 -41.13 6.48
C GLY A 542 -56.29 -41.74 7.79
N ALA A 543 -55.10 -41.34 8.28
CA ALA A 543 -54.57 -41.68 9.60
C ALA A 543 -55.13 -40.75 10.69
N TYR A 544 -56.43 -40.83 10.96
CA TYR A 544 -57.12 -39.88 11.84
C TYR A 544 -56.82 -40.04 13.32
N LYS A 545 -56.48 -41.24 13.80
CA LYS A 545 -56.09 -41.47 15.21
C LYS A 545 -54.71 -40.86 15.46
N LEU A 546 -53.77 -41.05 14.54
CA LEU A 546 -52.46 -40.39 14.58
C LEU A 546 -52.57 -38.86 14.50
N ALA A 547 -53.42 -38.35 13.60
CA ALA A 547 -53.63 -36.91 13.46
C ALA A 547 -54.11 -36.28 14.78
N ARG A 548 -55.06 -36.91 15.49
CA ARG A 548 -55.51 -36.45 16.82
C ARG A 548 -54.37 -36.41 17.81
N HIS A 549 -53.61 -37.50 17.90
CA HIS A 549 -52.47 -37.59 18.80
C HIS A 549 -51.44 -36.48 18.53
N ALA A 550 -51.12 -36.22 17.26
CA ALA A 550 -50.20 -35.15 16.88
C ALA A 550 -50.74 -33.75 17.25
N TYR A 551 -52.03 -33.47 17.02
CA TYR A 551 -52.66 -32.21 17.46
C TYR A 551 -52.71 -32.05 18.98
N ASP A 552 -52.91 -33.13 19.73
CA ASP A 552 -52.87 -33.09 21.19
C ASP A 552 -51.45 -32.82 21.70
N GLN A 553 -50.41 -33.41 21.07
CA GLN A 553 -49.03 -33.09 21.39
C GLN A 553 -48.64 -31.65 21.06
N LEU A 554 -49.19 -31.07 19.98
CA LEU A 554 -48.96 -29.66 19.63
C LEU A 554 -49.45 -28.68 20.71
N ARG A 555 -50.47 -29.03 21.51
CA ARG A 555 -50.94 -28.19 22.63
C ARG A 555 -49.92 -28.05 23.75
N GLY A 556 -49.03 -29.03 23.90
CA GLY A 556 -47.95 -29.01 24.90
C GLY A 556 -46.73 -28.19 24.49
N LEU A 557 -46.72 -27.63 23.28
CA LEU A 557 -45.59 -26.90 22.71
C LEU A 557 -45.93 -25.43 22.43
N TYR A 558 -44.91 -24.59 22.37
CA TYR A 558 -45.07 -23.19 21.96
C TYR A 558 -45.29 -23.09 20.44
N VAL A 559 -46.53 -22.89 20.03
CA VAL A 559 -46.91 -22.81 18.61
C VAL A 559 -46.83 -21.35 18.11
N PRO A 560 -46.12 -21.08 17.00
CA PRO A 560 -46.11 -19.75 16.38
C PRO A 560 -47.49 -19.28 15.94
N ALA A 561 -47.78 -17.97 16.09
CA ALA A 561 -49.09 -17.37 15.80
C ALA A 561 -49.61 -17.65 14.37
N ARG A 562 -48.70 -17.80 13.39
CA ARG A 562 -49.02 -18.17 11.99
C ARG A 562 -49.76 -19.50 11.90
N PHE A 563 -49.39 -20.50 12.71
CA PHE A 563 -49.95 -21.85 12.64
C PHE A 563 -51.14 -22.06 13.58
N GLN A 564 -51.29 -21.20 14.60
CA GLN A 564 -52.28 -21.38 15.66
C GLN A 564 -53.71 -21.53 15.14
N LYS A 565 -54.18 -20.61 14.28
CA LYS A 565 -55.54 -20.68 13.70
C LYS A 565 -55.76 -21.96 12.89
N SER A 566 -54.78 -22.36 12.08
CA SER A 566 -54.89 -23.59 11.28
C SER A 566 -54.94 -24.82 12.17
N ILE A 567 -54.06 -24.89 13.18
CA ILE A 567 -54.01 -26.00 14.13
C ILE A 567 -55.32 -26.12 14.92
N GLU A 568 -55.87 -25.01 15.38
CA GLU A 568 -57.15 -25.00 16.12
C GLU A 568 -58.31 -25.48 15.22
N LEU A 569 -58.41 -24.98 13.99
CA LEU A 569 -59.42 -25.42 13.01
C LEU A 569 -59.25 -26.90 12.68
N ASP A 570 -58.03 -27.32 12.36
CA ASP A 570 -57.77 -28.69 11.94
C ASP A 570 -57.99 -29.68 13.10
N SER A 571 -57.62 -29.29 14.34
CA SER A 571 -57.89 -30.08 15.55
C SER A 571 -59.40 -30.29 15.77
N LEU A 572 -60.23 -29.29 15.48
CA LEU A 572 -61.69 -29.42 15.52
C LEU A 572 -62.21 -30.33 14.39
N THR A 573 -61.71 -30.17 13.17
CA THR A 573 -62.17 -30.98 12.02
C THR A 573 -61.80 -32.46 12.15
N VAL A 574 -60.62 -32.80 12.68
CA VAL A 574 -60.22 -34.21 12.85
C VAL A 574 -61.11 -34.92 13.88
N ARG A 575 -61.69 -34.19 14.84
CA ARG A 575 -62.63 -34.80 15.81
C ARG A 575 -63.88 -35.36 15.15
N SER A 576 -64.32 -34.83 14.01
CA SER A 576 -65.49 -35.34 13.28
C SER A 576 -65.21 -36.57 12.42
N GLN A 577 -63.95 -36.98 12.27
CA GLN A 577 -63.53 -38.15 11.48
C GLN A 577 -63.56 -39.43 12.33
N PRO A 578 -63.46 -40.65 11.76
CA PRO A 578 -63.42 -41.87 12.58
C PRO A 578 -62.14 -42.00 13.43
N PHE A 579 -62.18 -42.81 14.50
CA PHE A 579 -61.03 -43.07 15.39
C PHE A 579 -60.27 -44.34 14.98
N HIS A 580 -59.89 -44.45 13.72
CA HIS A 580 -58.97 -45.46 13.23
C HIS A 580 -57.97 -44.83 12.27
N ASP A 581 -56.84 -45.49 12.06
CA ASP A 581 -55.88 -45.13 11.03
C ASP A 581 -56.10 -46.00 9.78
N ASN A 582 -55.61 -45.57 8.62
CA ASN A 582 -55.59 -46.41 7.42
C ASN A 582 -54.55 -47.54 7.60
N GLU A 583 -54.97 -48.78 7.35
CA GLU A 583 -54.14 -49.99 7.52
C GLU A 583 -52.97 -50.04 6.53
N GLU A 584 -53.11 -49.42 5.36
CA GLU A 584 -52.06 -49.36 4.32
C GLU A 584 -50.82 -48.56 4.75
N LEU A 585 -50.95 -47.66 5.72
CA LEU A 585 -49.84 -46.80 6.19
C LEU A 585 -48.96 -47.48 7.25
N VAL A 586 -49.39 -48.64 7.74
CA VAL A 586 -48.76 -49.32 8.87
C VAL A 586 -47.46 -50.00 8.41
N PRO A 587 -46.29 -49.62 8.95
CA PRO A 587 -45.02 -50.21 8.53
C PRO A 587 -44.90 -51.69 8.92
N LEU A 588 -44.59 -52.51 7.93
CA LEU A 588 -44.27 -53.93 8.12
C LEU A 588 -42.79 -54.10 8.48
N CYS A 589 -42.49 -54.95 9.46
CA CYS A 589 -41.13 -55.39 9.68
C CYS A 589 -40.81 -56.59 8.77
N TYR A 590 -39.92 -56.41 7.80
CA TYR A 590 -39.51 -57.47 6.87
C TYR A 590 -38.74 -58.63 7.51
N ARG A 591 -38.34 -58.52 8.78
CA ARG A 591 -37.70 -59.61 9.54
C ARG A 591 -38.71 -60.53 10.22
N CYS A 592 -39.68 -59.96 10.95
CA CYS A 592 -40.63 -60.73 11.77
C CYS A 592 -42.08 -60.68 11.26
N SER A 593 -42.31 -60.04 10.11
CA SER A 593 -43.63 -59.81 9.50
C SER A 593 -44.67 -59.18 10.44
N THR A 594 -44.21 -58.54 11.52
CA THR A 594 -45.08 -57.86 12.49
C THR A 594 -45.40 -56.45 12.00
N ASN A 595 -46.68 -56.08 12.05
CA ASN A 595 -47.14 -54.71 11.80
C ASN A 595 -46.77 -53.80 12.98
N ASN A 596 -46.05 -52.72 12.71
CA ASN A 596 -45.59 -51.81 13.77
C ASN A 596 -46.50 -50.58 13.87
N PRO A 597 -46.78 -50.08 15.09
CA PRO A 597 -47.59 -48.88 15.23
C PRO A 597 -46.93 -47.68 14.53
N LEU A 598 -47.75 -46.74 14.05
CA LEU A 598 -47.26 -45.59 13.29
C LEU A 598 -46.28 -44.72 14.08
N LEU A 599 -46.50 -44.61 15.40
CA LEU A 599 -45.59 -44.04 16.38
C LEU A 599 -45.27 -45.03 17.50
N ASN A 600 -44.01 -45.06 17.94
CA ASN A 600 -43.57 -45.86 19.08
C ASN A 600 -42.58 -45.07 19.97
N ASN A 601 -42.35 -45.56 21.19
CA ASN A 601 -41.41 -44.94 22.15
C ASN A 601 -39.97 -45.52 22.05
N LEU A 602 -39.74 -46.53 21.21
CA LEU A 602 -38.46 -47.22 21.06
C LEU A 602 -37.59 -46.62 19.95
N GLY A 603 -38.16 -45.74 19.12
CA GLY A 603 -37.51 -45.08 17.99
C GLY A 603 -37.74 -45.82 16.67
N ASN A 604 -36.82 -45.65 15.73
CA ASN A 604 -36.90 -46.25 14.39
C ASN A 604 -36.50 -47.74 14.36
N VAL A 605 -37.10 -48.53 15.26
CA VAL A 605 -36.88 -49.97 15.42
C VAL A 605 -38.21 -50.71 15.48
N CYS A 606 -38.21 -51.99 15.13
CA CYS A 606 -39.38 -52.86 15.30
C CYS A 606 -39.75 -53.05 16.77
N ILE A 607 -41.03 -52.97 17.12
CA ILE A 607 -41.51 -53.15 18.49
C ILE A 607 -41.34 -54.59 19.00
N ASN A 608 -41.33 -55.56 18.08
CA ASN A 608 -41.23 -56.99 18.40
C ASN A 608 -39.75 -57.43 18.41
N CYS A 609 -39.09 -57.42 17.25
CA CYS A 609 -37.72 -57.95 17.11
C CYS A 609 -36.60 -56.92 17.31
N ARG A 610 -36.92 -55.64 17.57
CA ARG A 610 -35.98 -54.52 17.73
C ARG A 610 -35.01 -54.27 16.57
N GLN A 611 -35.28 -54.87 15.41
CA GLN A 611 -34.52 -54.61 14.18
C GLN A 611 -34.62 -53.12 13.81
N PRO A 612 -33.48 -52.42 13.59
CA PRO A 612 -33.46 -51.09 13.01
C PRO A 612 -34.08 -51.10 11.61
N PHE A 613 -34.99 -50.16 11.37
CA PHE A 613 -35.55 -49.99 10.03
C PHE A 613 -34.53 -49.32 9.12
N VAL A 614 -34.39 -49.85 7.91
CA VAL A 614 -33.62 -49.23 6.84
C VAL A 614 -34.59 -48.43 5.99
N PHE A 615 -34.30 -47.14 5.80
CA PHE A 615 -35.20 -46.23 5.08
C PHE A 615 -34.67 -45.91 3.69
N SER A 616 -35.58 -45.65 2.75
CA SER A 616 -35.23 -45.02 1.48
C SER A 616 -34.91 -43.55 1.72
N ALA A 617 -33.74 -43.06 1.31
CA ALA A 617 -33.34 -41.67 1.52
C ALA A 617 -34.12 -40.64 0.64
N SER A 618 -35.02 -41.10 -0.23
CA SER A 618 -35.98 -40.28 -0.98
C SER A 618 -37.33 -40.18 -0.24
N SER A 619 -38.01 -41.30 -0.06
CA SER A 619 -39.39 -41.41 0.44
C SER A 619 -39.49 -41.61 1.95
N TYR A 620 -38.39 -42.01 2.60
CA TYR A 620 -38.33 -42.48 3.99
C TYR A 620 -39.30 -43.63 4.29
N GLU A 621 -39.65 -44.42 3.28
CA GLU A 621 -40.33 -45.69 3.45
C GLU A 621 -39.36 -46.76 3.96
N VAL A 622 -39.89 -47.73 4.72
CA VAL A 622 -39.10 -48.86 5.21
C VAL A 622 -38.78 -49.77 4.04
N LEU A 623 -37.51 -49.91 3.72
CA LEU A 623 -37.04 -50.82 2.67
C LEU A 623 -37.12 -52.27 3.15
N HIS A 624 -37.32 -53.18 2.20
CA HIS A 624 -37.32 -54.64 2.42
C HIS A 624 -35.91 -55.22 2.61
N LEU A 625 -35.10 -54.53 3.42
CA LEU A 625 -33.72 -54.87 3.74
C LEU A 625 -33.58 -55.25 5.21
N VAL A 626 -32.84 -56.32 5.47
CA VAL A 626 -32.44 -56.73 6.82
C VAL A 626 -30.92 -56.80 6.89
N GLU A 627 -30.34 -56.12 7.86
CA GLU A 627 -28.90 -56.18 8.16
C GLU A 627 -28.54 -57.55 8.75
N PHE A 628 -27.44 -58.13 8.28
CA PHE A 628 -26.88 -59.34 8.82
C PHE A 628 -25.38 -59.20 9.05
N TYR A 629 -24.86 -60.03 9.96
CA TYR A 629 -23.49 -60.02 10.43
C TYR A 629 -22.82 -61.33 10.05
N LEU A 630 -21.52 -61.28 9.80
CA LEU A 630 -20.72 -62.47 9.47
C LEU A 630 -20.36 -63.22 10.76
N GLU A 631 -20.28 -64.55 10.67
CA GLU A 631 -19.76 -65.41 11.75
C GLU A 631 -18.28 -65.11 12.05
N GLU A 632 -17.89 -65.24 13.32
CA GLU A 632 -16.51 -65.01 13.76
C GLU A 632 -15.53 -65.92 12.99
N GLY A 633 -14.59 -65.31 12.26
CA GLY A 633 -13.58 -66.01 11.45
C GLY A 633 -13.83 -66.01 9.93
N ILE A 634 -14.84 -65.29 9.43
CA ILE A 634 -15.00 -64.99 7.99
C ILE A 634 -14.46 -63.57 7.71
N ILE A 635 -13.56 -63.43 6.73
CA ILE A 635 -13.06 -62.11 6.29
C ILE A 635 -14.04 -61.50 5.29
N ASP A 636 -14.17 -60.17 5.26
CA ASP A 636 -15.09 -59.48 4.33
C ASP A 636 -14.87 -59.87 2.84
N GLU A 637 -13.62 -60.06 2.43
CA GLU A 637 -13.24 -60.54 1.10
C GLU A 637 -13.67 -61.99 0.84
N GLU A 638 -13.54 -62.86 1.86
CA GLU A 638 -14.02 -64.23 1.81
C GLU A 638 -15.55 -64.25 1.68
N ALA A 639 -16.27 -63.43 2.45
CA ALA A 639 -17.72 -63.33 2.39
C ALA A 639 -18.23 -62.87 1.01
N VAL A 640 -17.58 -61.87 0.38
CA VAL A 640 -17.95 -61.44 -0.98
C VAL A 640 -17.71 -62.56 -1.99
N SER A 641 -16.57 -63.25 -1.90
CA SER A 641 -16.26 -64.38 -2.80
C SER A 641 -17.28 -65.52 -2.70
N LEU A 642 -17.83 -65.76 -1.49
CA LEU A 642 -18.84 -66.78 -1.25
C LEU A 642 -20.22 -66.41 -1.80
N ILE A 643 -20.54 -65.12 -1.88
CA ILE A 643 -21.80 -64.60 -2.44
C ILE A 643 -21.76 -64.52 -3.97
N ASP A 644 -20.58 -64.27 -4.54
CA ASP A 644 -20.38 -64.21 -5.99
C ASP A 644 -20.34 -65.60 -6.65
N LEU A 645 -20.18 -66.67 -5.85
CA LEU A 645 -20.28 -68.06 -6.31
C LEU A 645 -21.76 -68.46 -6.51
N GLU A 646 -22.30 -68.31 -7.73
CA GLU A 646 -23.66 -68.74 -8.06
C GLU A 646 -23.88 -70.24 -7.82
N ALA A 647 -24.73 -70.60 -6.85
CA ALA A 647 -25.16 -71.99 -6.65
C ALA A 647 -26.28 -72.39 -7.64
N PRO A 648 -26.23 -73.59 -8.25
CA PRO A 648 -27.30 -74.10 -9.12
C PRO A 648 -28.57 -74.39 -8.31
N ARG A 649 -29.71 -73.85 -8.76
CA ARG A 649 -31.04 -74.12 -8.17
C ARG A 649 -31.36 -75.62 -8.20
N HIS A 650 -31.50 -76.27 -7.05
CA HIS A 650 -32.15 -77.58 -6.99
C HIS A 650 -33.65 -77.42 -7.29
N LYS A 651 -34.14 -78.08 -8.35
CA LYS A 651 -35.57 -78.26 -8.61
C LYS A 651 -36.20 -78.99 -7.41
N ARG A 652 -37.14 -78.36 -6.70
CA ARG A 652 -38.09 -79.07 -5.84
C ARG A 652 -38.99 -79.91 -6.76
N GLU A 653 -38.74 -81.22 -6.84
CA GLU A 653 -39.73 -82.16 -7.35
C GLU A 653 -40.84 -82.32 -6.30
N ASN A 654 -42.02 -81.73 -6.57
CA ASN A 654 -43.23 -82.05 -5.83
C ASN A 654 -43.69 -83.46 -6.23
N LYS A 655 -43.34 -84.48 -5.44
CA LYS A 655 -43.93 -85.82 -5.57
C LYS A 655 -45.30 -85.82 -4.89
N TRP A 656 -46.35 -85.71 -5.69
CA TRP A 656 -47.73 -85.98 -5.28
C TRP A 656 -47.96 -87.50 -5.28
N GLN A 657 -48.50 -88.07 -4.20
CA GLN A 657 -49.01 -89.44 -4.19
C GLN A 657 -50.52 -89.44 -3.92
N GLU A 658 -51.27 -89.99 -4.88
CA GLU A 658 -52.71 -90.13 -4.82
C GLU A 658 -53.06 -91.59 -4.44
N ILE A 659 -53.81 -91.79 -3.35
CA ILE A 659 -54.29 -93.10 -2.94
C ILE A 659 -55.80 -93.14 -3.18
N THR A 660 -56.24 -93.96 -4.14
CA THR A 660 -57.65 -94.17 -4.48
C THR A 660 -58.20 -95.42 -3.79
N GLY A 661 -59.12 -95.23 -2.85
CA GLY A 661 -59.97 -96.29 -2.29
C GLY A 661 -61.40 -96.16 -2.83
N ASN A 662 -62.09 -97.29 -3.01
CA ASN A 662 -63.35 -97.41 -3.75
C ASN A 662 -64.56 -96.59 -3.23
N ASN A 663 -64.39 -95.71 -2.23
CA ASN A 663 -65.40 -94.72 -1.85
C ASN A 663 -64.87 -93.46 -1.12
N SER A 664 -63.58 -93.13 -1.25
CA SER A 664 -63.05 -91.83 -0.78
C SER A 664 -61.73 -91.48 -1.45
N GLN A 665 -61.62 -90.25 -1.96
CA GLN A 665 -60.35 -89.63 -2.32
C GLN A 665 -59.81 -88.89 -1.09
N THR A 666 -58.61 -89.24 -0.62
CA THR A 666 -57.94 -88.51 0.46
C THR A 666 -56.59 -88.02 -0.03
N LEU A 667 -56.40 -86.70 -0.05
CA LEU A 667 -55.09 -86.08 -0.27
C LEU A 667 -54.29 -86.16 1.03
N ARG A 668 -53.22 -86.96 1.03
CA ARG A 668 -52.19 -86.90 2.08
C ARG A 668 -51.04 -86.04 1.58
N LEU A 669 -50.85 -84.90 2.24
CA LEU A 669 -49.57 -84.19 2.25
C LEU A 669 -48.67 -84.95 3.23
N ASP A 670 -47.89 -85.90 2.72
CA ASP A 670 -46.75 -86.43 3.47
C ASP A 670 -45.68 -85.32 3.48
N GLU A 671 -45.71 -84.46 4.49
CA GLU A 671 -44.52 -83.73 4.90
C GLU A 671 -43.57 -84.75 5.56
N THR A 672 -42.93 -85.59 4.75
CA THR A 672 -41.66 -86.17 5.18
C THR A 672 -40.69 -85.01 5.31
N MET A 673 -40.58 -84.52 6.54
CA MET A 673 -39.45 -83.76 7.08
C MET A 673 -38.16 -84.48 6.68
N ASN A 674 -37.63 -84.17 5.50
CA ASN A 674 -36.25 -84.46 5.17
C ASN A 674 -35.40 -83.47 5.96
N SER A 675 -35.08 -83.91 7.18
CA SER A 675 -34.02 -83.42 8.03
C SER A 675 -32.69 -83.49 7.28
N MET A 676 -32.32 -82.43 6.56
CA MET A 676 -30.95 -82.10 6.20
C MET A 676 -30.83 -80.58 5.98
N GLY A 677 -30.36 -79.87 7.02
CA GLY A 677 -29.79 -78.53 6.92
C GLY A 677 -30.55 -77.47 7.70
N ASP A 678 -30.29 -77.41 9.02
CA ASP A 678 -30.70 -76.39 9.99
C ASP A 678 -31.05 -75.00 9.41
N ASP A 679 -32.27 -74.57 9.72
CA ASP A 679 -32.65 -73.19 10.02
C ASP A 679 -32.04 -72.10 9.13
N ASP A 680 -32.70 -71.71 8.02
CA ASP A 680 -32.39 -70.44 7.37
C ASP A 680 -32.47 -69.34 8.46
N PRO A 681 -31.35 -68.68 8.82
CA PRO A 681 -31.27 -67.77 9.98
C PRO A 681 -32.26 -66.61 9.90
N PHE A 682 -32.76 -66.35 8.69
CA PHE A 682 -33.73 -65.31 8.38
C PHE A 682 -35.18 -65.77 8.63
N THR A 683 -35.49 -67.07 8.58
CA THR A 683 -36.83 -67.65 8.83
C THR A 683 -36.96 -68.44 10.13
N ALA A 684 -35.84 -68.94 10.69
CA ALA A 684 -35.82 -69.77 11.90
C ALA A 684 -36.35 -69.04 13.16
N LYS A 685 -36.47 -67.71 13.11
CA LYS A 685 -36.94 -66.86 14.22
C LYS A 685 -38.36 -66.31 14.02
N LEU A 686 -39.15 -66.89 13.10
CA LEU A 686 -40.58 -66.58 12.93
C LEU A 686 -41.48 -67.24 14.00
N SER A 687 -40.91 -68.07 14.88
CA SER A 687 -41.58 -68.60 16.07
C SER A 687 -41.86 -67.47 17.07
N PHE A 688 -43.10 -67.43 17.55
CA PHE A 688 -43.75 -66.38 18.35
C PHE A 688 -43.11 -66.09 19.73
N GLU A 689 -41.89 -66.59 20.01
CA GLU A 689 -41.30 -66.65 21.36
C GLU A 689 -40.26 -65.57 21.69
N GLN A 690 -39.96 -64.61 20.81
CA GLN A 690 -39.03 -63.51 21.13
C GLN A 690 -39.75 -62.20 21.43
N GLY A 691 -40.59 -62.20 22.47
CA GLY A 691 -40.92 -61.00 23.24
C GLY A 691 -39.77 -60.55 24.16
N GLY A 692 -38.52 -60.62 23.68
CA GLY A 692 -37.32 -60.30 24.43
C GLY A 692 -37.03 -58.80 24.46
N SER A 693 -36.46 -58.32 25.57
CA SER A 693 -36.11 -56.90 25.75
C SER A 693 -34.79 -56.49 25.08
N GLU A 694 -34.18 -57.32 24.22
CA GLU A 694 -32.85 -57.06 23.63
C GLU A 694 -32.83 -57.39 22.14
N PHE A 695 -32.05 -56.60 21.37
CA PHE A 695 -31.87 -56.80 19.94
C PHE A 695 -30.88 -57.95 19.69
N VAL A 696 -31.28 -58.94 18.90
CA VAL A 696 -30.43 -60.06 18.51
C VAL A 696 -30.08 -59.94 17.03
N PRO A 697 -28.81 -59.74 16.64
CA PRO A 697 -28.40 -59.67 15.24
C PRO A 697 -28.62 -61.00 14.49
N VAL A 698 -28.79 -60.93 13.17
CA VAL A 698 -28.80 -62.12 12.30
C VAL A 698 -27.35 -62.43 11.94
N VAL A 699 -26.80 -63.53 12.44
CA VAL A 699 -25.43 -63.98 12.12
C VAL A 699 -25.52 -65.06 11.05
N VAL A 700 -24.68 -64.96 10.02
CA VAL A 700 -24.74 -65.80 8.82
C VAL A 700 -23.44 -66.57 8.65
N ASN A 701 -23.57 -67.90 8.51
CA ASN A 701 -22.45 -68.82 8.35
C ASN A 701 -22.10 -69.02 6.86
N ARG A 702 -20.92 -69.60 6.58
CA ARG A 702 -20.39 -69.85 5.22
C ARG A 702 -21.37 -70.60 4.29
N SER A 703 -22.18 -71.52 4.82
CA SER A 703 -23.17 -72.29 4.05
C SER A 703 -24.32 -71.42 3.53
N VAL A 704 -24.77 -70.46 4.34
CA VAL A 704 -25.88 -69.56 4.01
C VAL A 704 -25.40 -68.46 3.06
N LEU A 705 -24.16 -67.97 3.20
CA LEU A 705 -23.57 -67.03 2.23
C LEU A 705 -23.52 -67.60 0.80
N ARG A 706 -23.24 -68.91 0.66
CA ARG A 706 -23.23 -69.62 -0.63
C ARG A 706 -24.61 -69.84 -1.24
N SER A 707 -25.68 -69.83 -0.43
CA SER A 707 -27.05 -70.02 -0.91
C SER A 707 -27.72 -68.71 -1.32
N MET A 708 -27.15 -67.56 -0.95
CA MET A 708 -27.66 -66.23 -1.33
C MET A 708 -27.28 -65.86 -2.75
N SER A 709 -28.18 -65.13 -3.44
CA SER A 709 -27.86 -64.54 -4.74
C SER A 709 -27.21 -63.16 -4.58
N ARG A 710 -26.25 -62.82 -5.45
CA ARG A 710 -25.62 -61.48 -5.48
C ARG A 710 -26.64 -60.35 -5.68
N ARG A 711 -27.76 -60.62 -6.34
CA ARG A 711 -28.85 -59.64 -6.57
C ARG A 711 -29.63 -59.30 -5.31
N GLU A 712 -29.64 -60.20 -4.33
CA GLU A 712 -30.34 -60.01 -3.05
C GLU A 712 -29.47 -59.32 -2.00
N VAL A 713 -28.15 -59.19 -2.20
CA VAL A 713 -27.23 -58.67 -1.18
C VAL A 713 -26.67 -57.30 -1.55
N LEU A 714 -26.85 -56.34 -0.65
CA LEU A 714 -26.21 -55.02 -0.71
C LEU A 714 -25.10 -54.91 0.34
N ILE A 715 -23.96 -54.34 -0.04
CA ILE A 715 -22.76 -54.25 0.81
C ILE A 715 -22.30 -52.80 0.90
N LYS A 716 -22.31 -52.22 2.11
CA LYS A 716 -21.68 -50.92 2.38
C LYS A 716 -20.19 -51.12 2.67
N ARG A 717 -19.35 -50.73 1.71
CA ARG A 717 -17.88 -50.88 1.79
C ARG A 717 -17.25 -49.65 2.41
N TRP A 718 -17.41 -49.50 3.72
CA TRP A 718 -16.77 -48.40 4.43
C TRP A 718 -15.24 -48.53 4.39
N PRO A 719 -14.49 -47.41 4.27
CA PRO A 719 -13.05 -47.43 4.39
C PRO A 719 -12.61 -47.74 5.82
N PRO A 720 -11.39 -48.28 6.02
CA PRO A 720 -10.86 -48.52 7.36
C PRO A 720 -10.84 -47.22 8.16
N PRO A 721 -11.20 -47.25 9.47
CA PRO A 721 -11.29 -48.42 10.35
C PRO A 721 -12.69 -49.05 10.53
N LEU A 722 -13.69 -48.70 9.73
CA LEU A 722 -15.04 -49.28 9.81
C LEU A 722 -15.12 -50.64 9.09
N GLN A 723 -15.94 -51.55 9.61
CA GLN A 723 -16.22 -52.84 8.97
C GLN A 723 -17.30 -52.71 7.89
N TRP A 724 -17.32 -53.67 6.96
CA TRP A 724 -18.36 -53.69 5.92
C TRP A 724 -19.71 -54.10 6.52
N GLN A 725 -20.79 -53.50 6.03
CA GLN A 725 -22.15 -53.82 6.46
C GLN A 725 -22.90 -54.54 5.34
N TYR A 726 -23.60 -55.61 5.71
CA TYR A 726 -24.27 -56.49 4.75
C TYR A 726 -25.78 -56.45 4.96
N PHE A 727 -26.54 -56.34 3.86
CA PHE A 727 -27.99 -56.26 3.88
C PHE A 727 -28.57 -57.25 2.87
N ARG A 728 -29.61 -57.99 3.27
CA ARG A 728 -30.37 -58.90 2.40
C ARG A 728 -31.72 -58.30 2.03
N SER A 729 -32.05 -58.30 0.74
CA SER A 729 -33.34 -57.91 0.18
C SER A 729 -34.32 -59.08 0.15
N PHE A 730 -35.51 -58.89 0.70
CA PHE A 730 -36.58 -59.91 0.71
C PHE A 730 -37.55 -59.80 -0.46
N LEU A 731 -37.55 -58.66 -1.17
CA LEU A 731 -38.35 -58.44 -2.37
C LEU A 731 -37.41 -58.05 -3.52
N PRO A 732 -36.83 -59.02 -4.24
CA PRO A 732 -35.90 -58.74 -5.33
C PRO A 732 -36.57 -58.07 -6.54
N ASP A 733 -37.90 -58.13 -6.65
CA ASP A 733 -38.67 -57.46 -7.72
C ASP A 733 -38.75 -55.94 -7.51
N ALA A 734 -38.60 -55.46 -6.28
CA ALA A 734 -38.49 -54.05 -5.96
C ALA A 734 -37.01 -53.66 -5.92
N SER A 735 -36.52 -53.02 -6.98
CA SER A 735 -35.12 -52.69 -7.14
C SER A 735 -34.69 -51.57 -6.18
N ILE A 736 -33.57 -51.80 -5.49
CA ILE A 736 -32.95 -50.84 -4.57
C ILE A 736 -31.57 -50.48 -5.10
N THR A 737 -31.30 -49.19 -5.22
CA THR A 737 -29.99 -48.65 -5.61
C THR A 737 -29.31 -48.03 -4.40
N MET A 738 -28.03 -48.30 -4.22
CA MET A 738 -27.20 -47.67 -3.19
C MET A 738 -26.21 -46.70 -3.84
N CYS A 739 -26.10 -45.48 -3.29
CA CYS A 739 -25.10 -44.52 -3.77
C CYS A 739 -23.69 -45.03 -3.45
N PRO A 740 -22.74 -45.04 -4.41
CA PRO A 740 -21.39 -45.56 -4.19
C PRO A 740 -20.54 -44.71 -3.23
N SER A 741 -20.91 -43.45 -3.01
CA SER A 741 -20.14 -42.50 -2.18
C SER A 741 -20.67 -42.35 -0.76
N CYS A 742 -21.99 -42.18 -0.58
CA CYS A 742 -22.57 -42.00 0.75
C CYS A 742 -23.22 -43.25 1.33
N PHE A 743 -23.29 -44.34 0.55
CA PHE A 743 -23.92 -45.60 0.95
C PHE A 743 -25.38 -45.47 1.43
N GLN A 744 -26.06 -44.38 1.07
CA GLN A 744 -27.50 -44.22 1.28
C GLN A 744 -28.27 -45.04 0.24
N MET A 745 -29.37 -45.63 0.68
CA MET A 745 -30.18 -46.56 -0.10
C MET A 745 -31.46 -45.87 -0.57
N PHE A 746 -31.88 -46.19 -1.79
CA PHE A 746 -33.02 -45.57 -2.46
C PHE A 746 -33.78 -46.64 -3.25
N HIS A 747 -35.07 -46.44 -3.48
CA HIS A 747 -35.73 -47.12 -4.59
C HIS A 747 -35.07 -46.70 -5.91
N SER A 748 -34.81 -47.66 -6.81
CA SER A 748 -34.04 -47.39 -8.03
C SER A 748 -34.69 -46.30 -8.91
N GLU A 749 -36.00 -46.35 -9.10
CA GLU A 749 -36.75 -45.37 -9.89
C GLU A 749 -36.64 -43.94 -9.31
N ASP A 750 -36.76 -43.81 -7.98
CA ASP A 750 -36.63 -42.53 -7.28
C ASP A 750 -35.21 -41.97 -7.40
N TYR A 751 -34.19 -42.84 -7.27
CA TYR A 751 -32.80 -42.42 -7.37
C TYR A 751 -32.48 -41.90 -8.76
N GLU A 752 -32.87 -42.63 -9.81
CA GLU A 752 -32.68 -42.21 -11.20
C GLU A 752 -33.38 -40.87 -11.48
N LEU A 753 -34.62 -40.71 -11.01
CA LEU A 753 -35.35 -39.44 -11.16
C LEU A 753 -34.65 -38.28 -10.46
N LEU A 754 -34.25 -38.46 -9.19
CA LEU A 754 -33.57 -37.40 -8.42
C LEU A 754 -32.22 -37.03 -9.01
N VAL A 755 -31.50 -38.02 -9.52
CA VAL A 755 -30.20 -37.82 -10.17
C VAL A 755 -30.37 -37.11 -11.52
N LEU A 756 -31.40 -37.43 -12.31
CA LEU A 756 -31.73 -36.69 -13.54
C LEU A 756 -32.13 -35.24 -13.26
N GLN A 757 -32.85 -34.98 -12.16
CA GLN A 757 -33.27 -33.63 -11.78
C GLN A 757 -32.11 -32.76 -11.28
N HIS A 758 -31.20 -33.32 -10.49
CA HIS A 758 -30.16 -32.57 -9.80
C HIS A 758 -28.76 -32.73 -10.41
N THR A 759 -28.56 -33.63 -11.37
CA THR A 759 -27.26 -34.04 -11.95
C THR A 759 -26.26 -34.62 -10.94
N HIS A 760 -26.70 -34.84 -9.70
CA HIS A 760 -25.89 -35.35 -8.60
C HIS A 760 -26.74 -36.15 -7.62
N CYS A 761 -26.10 -36.93 -6.73
CA CYS A 761 -26.79 -37.60 -5.63
C CYS A 761 -27.48 -36.55 -4.72
N PRO A 762 -28.77 -36.74 -4.34
CA PRO A 762 -29.50 -35.78 -3.52
C PRO A 762 -28.94 -35.63 -2.10
N TYR A 763 -28.15 -36.60 -1.62
CA TYR A 763 -27.59 -36.60 -0.27
C TYR A 763 -26.14 -36.08 -0.24
N CYS A 764 -25.24 -36.68 -1.04
CA CYS A 764 -23.82 -36.33 -1.03
C CYS A 764 -23.35 -35.46 -2.20
N ARG A 765 -24.25 -35.01 -3.07
CA ARG A 765 -23.96 -34.09 -4.19
C ARG A 765 -22.87 -34.55 -5.16
N ARG A 766 -22.50 -35.83 -5.12
CA ARG A 766 -21.57 -36.43 -6.08
C ARG A 766 -22.23 -36.52 -7.47
N ARG A 767 -21.52 -36.05 -8.49
CA ARG A 767 -21.91 -36.19 -9.90
C ARG A 767 -21.69 -37.63 -10.38
N ILE A 768 -22.51 -38.07 -11.33
CA ILE A 768 -22.44 -39.44 -11.89
C ILE A 768 -21.11 -39.68 -12.64
N ASP A 769 -20.59 -38.65 -13.31
CA ASP A 769 -19.43 -38.75 -14.21
C ASP A 769 -18.08 -38.80 -13.50
N ASP A 770 -18.04 -38.74 -12.16
CA ASP A 770 -16.78 -38.72 -11.39
C ASP A 770 -16.30 -40.17 -11.11
N PRO A 771 -15.18 -40.63 -11.71
CA PRO A 771 -14.77 -42.03 -11.69
C PRO A 771 -14.01 -42.47 -10.42
N SER A 772 -13.79 -41.59 -9.44
CA SER A 772 -13.02 -41.92 -8.23
C SER A 772 -13.89 -42.53 -7.12
N PRO A 773 -13.49 -43.61 -6.44
CA PRO A 773 -14.12 -44.05 -5.20
C PRO A 773 -14.17 -42.93 -4.16
#